data_AF-A0A7J3J543-F1
#
_entry.id   AF-A0A7J3J543-F1
#
_cell.length_a   1.000
_cell.length_b   1.000
_cell.length_c   1.000
_cell.angle_alpha   90.00
_cell.angle_beta   90.00
_cell.angle_gamma   90.00
#
_symmetry.space_group_name_H-M   'P 1'
#
loop_
_entity.id
_entity.type
_entity.pdbx_description
1 polymer ?
#
loop_
_entity_poly.entity_id
_entity_poly.type
_entity_poly.pdbx_seq_one_letter_code
_entity_poly.pdbx_strand_id
1 'polypeptide(L)'
;MGKNKTWIMLAFLLVLLPTVVCCPLQAYAEPREFTPYQELGRILTEIAETSNRVKVEIIGQSAGGNDIYLVTIASPHVLNRLSYYKWFAQLTVNYPEKARWLVEKGIVNYKATIYIHGSIHGNEMAGTDACLDIIRLLAYDNSNLVQAVLENAIIIINVCANPDGRIANRRHNDNYFDLNRDFITASQPETQLTIQKVFLEWTPLVTLDLHGYMGPDWVLIEPCTPPHNPNTEFDILIEHLYPMALEMEAALATINISTVIPYRDWLAEWDDYPPIFTPMYGFYHASYGITFETTRPDPKREGSVETSIKCHYLGSLAAINYTINHKYEMFWGQTEIFLRGINRGNGRFPYAYIIPVDPKLQADPLEAVDLVNHLIFHGVRVHEATHPFKVGKTVYPKGTYVVLMNQPRSGLANTILWDGENLSPPPDYGLDYPMYDISGWNFPELWGVTVIPVHQKFHACLKPIKRADYLKGEIVGSGDCYFVLKDNTNNAVKMVNRLLAEGIAVYWTTEPFTWCGTRFEIGTFLIPAKEFRTKWIVYKMAKEFHLTLYRVGNVKVGMRLLREPKVALVLDSGIDRTSYGAANFVLKNLGFNVNTINYAAIKQGAIQNYDIVIVPDGTNTTIARRLGSEGLQKLIEFVKAGGTYLGYGEGGGSIE
;
A
#
# COMPACT_ATOMS: atom_id res chain seq x y z
N MET A 1 56.63 14.67 -77.01
CA MET A 1 56.51 13.36 -76.33
C MET A 1 55.66 13.56 -75.08
N GLY A 2 54.61 12.74 -74.86
CA GLY A 2 53.80 12.78 -73.62
C GLY A 2 52.44 13.49 -73.68
N LYS A 3 51.52 12.92 -74.48
CA LYS A 3 50.05 13.07 -74.59
C LYS A 3 49.32 13.83 -73.46
N ASN A 4 48.69 14.98 -73.79
CA ASN A 4 47.26 15.21 -74.10
C ASN A 4 46.27 15.12 -72.91
N LYS A 5 45.59 16.25 -72.63
CA LYS A 5 44.15 16.34 -72.33
C LYS A 5 43.66 17.78 -72.54
N THR A 6 42.75 17.95 -73.49
CA THR A 6 42.03 19.20 -73.80
C THR A 6 40.58 19.06 -73.33
N TRP A 7 40.03 20.19 -72.93
CA TRP A 7 38.71 20.46 -72.37
C TRP A 7 37.51 20.26 -73.32
N ILE A 8 36.29 20.06 -72.78
CA ILE A 8 35.10 20.96 -72.87
C ILE A 8 33.78 20.17 -72.64
N MET A 9 32.87 20.85 -71.93
CA MET A 9 31.52 20.56 -71.44
C MET A 9 30.51 19.93 -72.42
N LEU A 10 29.54 19.20 -71.86
CA LEU A 10 28.12 19.30 -72.25
C LEU A 10 27.21 18.81 -71.11
N ALA A 11 26.25 19.65 -70.73
CA ALA A 11 25.17 19.36 -69.79
C ALA A 11 23.93 18.86 -70.56
N PHE A 12 23.20 17.87 -70.03
CA PHE A 12 21.79 17.63 -70.34
C PHE A 12 21.04 17.01 -69.14
N LEU A 13 19.77 17.40 -69.03
CA LEU A 13 18.82 17.29 -67.92
C LEU A 13 18.00 15.97 -67.91
N LEU A 14 17.49 15.59 -66.71
CA LEU A 14 16.35 14.70 -66.36
C LEU A 14 16.46 13.20 -66.74
N VAL A 15 16.09 12.21 -65.90
CA VAL A 15 14.87 12.02 -65.09
C VAL A 15 15.20 11.20 -63.82
N LEU A 16 14.65 11.60 -62.67
CA LEU A 16 14.67 10.86 -61.40
C LEU A 16 13.52 9.83 -61.36
N LEU A 17 13.84 8.56 -61.13
CA LEU A 17 12.93 7.54 -60.60
C LEU A 17 13.48 7.10 -59.24
N PRO A 18 12.68 7.11 -58.15
CA PRO A 18 13.16 6.60 -56.88
C PRO A 18 13.14 5.08 -56.91
N THR A 19 14.31 4.46 -56.96
CA THR A 19 14.46 3.04 -56.61
C THR A 19 14.23 2.92 -55.10
N VAL A 20 13.09 2.34 -54.74
CA VAL A 20 12.80 1.81 -53.41
C VAL A 20 13.88 0.77 -53.10
N VAL A 21 14.83 1.15 -52.26
CA VAL A 21 15.74 0.19 -51.63
C VAL A 21 14.94 -0.46 -50.50
N CYS A 22 14.34 -1.60 -50.81
CA CYS A 22 13.99 -2.59 -49.80
C CYS A 22 15.29 -3.01 -49.11
N CYS A 23 15.55 -2.48 -47.92
CA CYS A 23 16.57 -3.05 -47.05
C CYS A 23 16.00 -4.36 -46.49
N PRO A 24 16.64 -5.52 -46.72
CA PRO A 24 16.20 -6.75 -46.06
C PRO A 24 16.47 -6.60 -44.57
N LEU A 25 15.44 -6.87 -43.75
CA LEU A 25 15.60 -7.13 -42.33
C LEU A 25 16.64 -8.25 -42.18
N GLN A 26 17.79 -7.91 -41.62
CA GLN A 26 18.68 -8.89 -41.03
C GLN A 26 18.75 -8.58 -39.54
N ALA A 27 18.00 -9.38 -38.78
CA ALA A 27 18.28 -9.72 -37.39
C ALA A 27 19.80 -9.93 -37.25
N TYR A 28 20.48 -9.35 -36.26
CA TYR A 28 20.28 -9.58 -34.84
C TYR A 28 20.28 -8.24 -34.08
N ALA A 29 19.14 -7.84 -33.53
CA ALA A 29 19.17 -6.91 -32.40
C ALA A 29 19.74 -7.68 -31.21
N GLU A 30 20.74 -7.12 -30.53
CA GLU A 30 21.17 -7.63 -29.23
C GLU A 30 19.93 -7.87 -28.34
N PRO A 31 19.86 -8.98 -27.58
CA PRO A 31 18.72 -9.24 -26.72
C PRO A 31 18.55 -8.06 -25.76
N ARG A 32 17.34 -7.48 -25.76
CA ARG A 32 17.01 -6.35 -24.86
C ARG A 32 17.20 -6.78 -23.42
N GLU A 33 17.93 -5.98 -22.65
CA GLU A 33 18.01 -6.10 -21.20
C GLU A 33 17.04 -5.12 -20.53
N PHE A 34 16.68 -5.38 -19.28
CA PHE A 34 15.86 -4.46 -18.50
C PHE A 34 16.63 -3.18 -18.17
N THR A 35 15.98 -2.03 -18.28
CA THR A 35 16.59 -0.74 -17.97
C THR A 35 16.93 -0.66 -16.46
N PRO A 36 18.20 -0.43 -16.06
CA PRO A 36 18.54 -0.25 -14.65
C PRO A 36 17.77 0.93 -14.03
N TYR A 37 17.39 0.81 -12.76
CA TYR A 37 16.64 1.88 -12.06
C TYR A 37 17.37 3.24 -12.12
N GLN A 38 18.71 3.22 -12.02
CA GLN A 38 19.56 4.41 -12.02
C GLN A 38 19.46 5.22 -13.33
N GLU A 39 19.06 4.59 -14.44
CA GLU A 39 18.89 5.27 -15.73
C GLU A 39 17.53 5.98 -15.84
N LEU A 40 16.53 5.63 -15.01
CA LEU A 40 15.17 6.14 -15.14
C LEU A 40 15.13 7.67 -15.02
N GLY A 41 15.79 8.25 -14.03
CA GLY A 41 15.82 9.70 -13.82
C GLY A 41 16.36 10.45 -15.04
N ARG A 42 17.44 9.96 -15.65
CA ARG A 42 18.03 10.54 -16.86
C ARG A 42 17.06 10.45 -18.06
N ILE A 43 16.52 9.26 -18.31
CA ILE A 43 15.59 9.02 -19.44
C ILE A 43 14.34 9.88 -19.32
N LEU A 44 13.74 9.93 -18.12
CA LEU A 44 12.50 10.68 -17.90
C LEU A 44 12.73 12.19 -17.99
N THR A 45 13.88 12.69 -17.50
CA THR A 45 14.26 14.10 -17.63
C THR A 45 14.42 14.49 -19.09
N GLU A 46 15.14 13.68 -19.88
CA GLU A 46 15.32 13.91 -21.32
C GLU A 46 13.97 14.00 -22.05
N ILE A 47 13.02 13.11 -21.73
CA ILE A 47 11.69 13.15 -22.33
C ILE A 47 10.90 14.39 -21.91
N ALA A 48 10.95 14.76 -20.63
CA ALA A 48 10.25 15.94 -20.12
C ALA A 48 10.78 17.25 -20.73
N GLU A 49 12.07 17.32 -21.03
CA GLU A 49 12.70 18.50 -21.64
C GLU A 49 12.41 18.63 -23.14
N THR A 50 12.18 17.51 -23.83
CA THR A 50 12.06 17.48 -25.30
C THR A 50 10.63 17.22 -25.81
N SER A 51 9.69 16.86 -24.94
CA SER A 51 8.27 16.69 -25.28
C SER A 51 7.38 17.67 -24.51
N ASN A 52 6.52 18.40 -25.23
CA ASN A 52 5.49 19.26 -24.62
C ASN A 52 4.23 18.50 -24.15
N ARG A 53 4.25 17.16 -24.21
CA ARG A 53 3.14 16.26 -23.83
C ARG A 53 3.39 15.52 -22.53
N VAL A 54 4.58 15.65 -21.94
CA VAL A 54 5.01 14.88 -20.77
C VAL A 54 5.40 15.81 -19.63
N LYS A 55 4.92 15.50 -18.42
CA LYS A 55 5.37 16.10 -17.18
C LYS A 55 5.85 14.99 -16.24
N VAL A 56 7.04 15.14 -15.67
CA VAL A 56 7.62 14.19 -14.72
C VAL A 56 7.70 14.85 -13.35
N GLU A 57 7.30 14.13 -12.30
CA GLU A 57 7.35 14.57 -10.91
C GLU A 57 8.00 13.48 -10.04
N ILE A 58 8.92 13.86 -9.17
CA ILE A 58 9.34 13.00 -8.04
C ILE A 58 8.31 13.21 -6.95
N ILE A 59 7.52 12.19 -6.64
CA ILE A 59 6.41 12.31 -5.69
C ILE A 59 6.79 12.03 -4.24
N GLY A 60 7.94 11.39 -4.03
CA GLY A 60 8.53 11.06 -2.74
C GLY A 60 9.63 10.02 -2.90
N GLN A 61 9.97 9.33 -1.81
CA GLN A 61 11.02 8.30 -1.79
C GLN A 61 10.49 6.98 -1.22
N SER A 62 11.06 5.87 -1.67
CA SER A 62 10.85 4.52 -1.15
C SER A 62 11.41 4.35 0.27
N ALA A 63 11.16 3.19 0.88
CA ALA A 63 11.72 2.84 2.19
C ALA A 63 13.26 2.91 2.21
N GLY A 64 13.91 2.50 1.11
CA GLY A 64 15.36 2.57 0.91
C GLY A 64 15.88 3.93 0.46
N GLY A 65 15.02 4.95 0.32
CA GLY A 65 15.40 6.31 -0.04
C GLY A 65 15.56 6.57 -1.55
N ASN A 66 15.00 5.73 -2.41
CA ASN A 66 15.02 5.91 -3.86
C ASN A 66 13.80 6.70 -4.34
N ASP A 67 13.99 7.63 -5.27
CA ASP A 67 12.93 8.47 -5.82
C ASP A 67 11.79 7.68 -6.51
N ILE A 68 10.54 8.09 -6.27
CA ILE A 68 9.38 7.54 -6.97
C ILE A 68 8.93 8.54 -8.04
N TYR A 69 8.98 8.10 -9.30
CA TYR A 69 8.67 8.95 -10.46
C TYR A 69 7.22 8.76 -10.92
N LEU A 70 6.46 9.84 -10.91
CA LEU A 70 5.12 9.92 -11.48
C LEU A 70 5.16 10.74 -12.76
N VAL A 71 4.72 10.14 -13.88
CA VAL A 71 4.70 10.76 -15.20
C VAL A 71 3.25 11.04 -15.58
N THR A 72 2.95 12.29 -15.91
CA THR A 72 1.65 12.71 -16.46
C THR A 72 1.79 13.02 -17.94
N ILE A 73 0.97 12.37 -18.77
CA ILE A 73 1.00 12.53 -20.23
C ILE A 73 -0.39 12.97 -20.71
N ALA A 74 -0.44 14.09 -21.42
CA ALA A 74 -1.66 14.63 -22.01
C ALA A 74 -1.32 15.64 -23.11
N SER A 75 -2.34 16.15 -23.82
CA SER A 75 -2.13 17.28 -24.72
C SER A 75 -1.58 18.51 -23.98
N PRO A 76 -0.78 19.39 -24.63
CA PRO A 76 -0.23 20.58 -23.98
C PRO A 76 -1.30 21.49 -23.35
N HIS A 77 -2.48 21.54 -23.96
CA HIS A 77 -3.63 22.29 -23.45
C HIS A 77 -4.19 21.72 -22.12
N VAL A 78 -4.16 20.39 -21.98
CA VAL A 78 -4.58 19.70 -20.75
C VAL A 78 -3.52 19.85 -19.66
N LEU A 79 -2.23 19.69 -19.99
CA LEU A 79 -1.11 19.85 -19.04
C LEU A 79 -1.06 21.25 -18.41
N ASN A 80 -1.40 22.29 -19.16
CA ASN A 80 -1.48 23.66 -18.62
C ASN A 80 -2.68 23.89 -17.67
N ARG A 81 -3.53 22.88 -17.46
CA ARG A 81 -4.75 22.97 -16.65
C ARG A 81 -4.95 21.78 -15.72
N LEU A 82 -3.89 21.10 -15.28
CA LEU A 82 -4.02 19.92 -14.41
C LEU A 82 -4.82 20.20 -13.13
N SER A 83 -4.69 21.39 -12.53
CA SER A 83 -5.47 21.76 -11.34
C SER A 83 -6.99 21.72 -11.59
N TYR A 84 -7.45 22.05 -12.80
CA TYR A 84 -8.86 21.94 -13.18
C TYR A 84 -9.30 20.47 -13.28
N TYR A 85 -8.48 19.60 -13.87
CA TYR A 85 -8.82 18.18 -13.98
C TYR A 85 -8.77 17.46 -12.63
N LYS A 86 -7.80 17.78 -11.76
CA LYS A 86 -7.76 17.30 -10.37
C LYS A 86 -8.98 17.79 -9.58
N TRP A 87 -9.38 19.06 -9.73
CA TRP A 87 -10.62 19.56 -9.14
C TRP A 87 -11.85 18.80 -9.64
N PHE A 88 -11.93 18.52 -10.94
CA PHE A 88 -13.04 17.77 -11.51
C PHE A 88 -13.08 16.32 -10.99
N ALA A 89 -11.94 15.66 -10.83
CA ALA A 89 -11.86 14.35 -10.16
C ALA A 89 -12.43 14.40 -8.73
N GLN A 90 -12.07 15.44 -7.95
CA GLN A 90 -12.67 15.64 -6.63
C GLN A 90 -14.17 15.92 -6.69
N LEU A 91 -14.64 16.64 -7.71
CA LEU A 91 -16.07 16.90 -7.92
C LEU A 91 -16.82 15.59 -8.21
N THR A 92 -16.26 14.70 -9.04
CA THR A 92 -16.81 13.37 -9.35
C THR A 92 -17.04 12.56 -8.09
N VAL A 93 -16.05 12.50 -7.19
CA VAL A 93 -16.21 11.82 -5.91
C VAL A 93 -17.23 12.54 -5.04
N ASN A 94 -17.06 13.85 -4.84
CA ASN A 94 -17.78 14.56 -3.79
C ASN A 94 -19.25 14.86 -4.12
N TYR A 95 -19.55 15.04 -5.40
CA TYR A 95 -20.84 15.45 -5.96
C TYR A 95 -21.09 14.76 -7.31
N PRO A 96 -21.22 13.42 -7.34
CA PRO A 96 -21.30 12.64 -8.58
C PRO A 96 -22.46 13.07 -9.49
N GLU A 97 -23.64 13.41 -8.96
CA GLU A 97 -24.76 13.91 -9.79
C GLU A 97 -24.41 15.19 -10.54
N LYS A 98 -23.70 16.12 -9.87
CA LYS A 98 -23.28 17.38 -10.48
C LYS A 98 -22.20 17.14 -11.53
N ALA A 99 -21.25 16.25 -11.25
CA ALA A 99 -20.23 15.87 -12.23
C ALA A 99 -20.87 15.25 -13.48
N ARG A 100 -21.86 14.36 -13.30
CA ARG A 100 -22.63 13.79 -14.40
C ARG A 100 -23.29 14.86 -15.25
N TRP A 101 -24.08 15.72 -14.61
CA TRP A 101 -24.80 16.79 -15.27
C TRP A 101 -23.87 17.71 -16.09
N LEU A 102 -22.69 18.05 -15.56
CA LEU A 102 -21.72 18.89 -16.26
C LEU A 102 -21.18 18.24 -17.54
N VAL A 103 -20.96 16.93 -17.52
CA VAL A 103 -20.48 16.17 -18.69
C VAL A 103 -21.60 15.98 -19.71
N GLU A 104 -22.81 15.59 -19.27
CA GLU A 104 -23.98 15.44 -20.14
C GLU A 104 -24.36 16.73 -20.87
N LYS A 105 -24.21 17.88 -20.21
CA LYS A 105 -24.47 19.19 -20.84
C LYS A 105 -23.33 19.71 -21.70
N GLY A 106 -22.23 18.95 -21.83
CA GLY A 106 -21.06 19.36 -22.60
C GLY A 106 -20.30 20.54 -22.00
N ILE A 107 -20.57 20.91 -20.74
CA ILE A 107 -19.87 21.98 -20.02
C ILE A 107 -18.44 21.52 -19.71
N VAL A 108 -18.29 20.25 -19.34
CA VAL A 108 -17.00 19.61 -19.13
C VAL A 108 -16.73 18.63 -20.25
N ASN A 109 -15.72 18.91 -21.06
CA ASN A 109 -15.15 17.92 -21.97
C ASN A 109 -14.31 16.92 -21.17
N TYR A 110 -14.97 15.84 -20.74
CA TYR A 110 -14.39 14.80 -19.90
C TYR A 110 -13.18 14.12 -20.56
N LYS A 111 -12.12 13.94 -19.76
CA LYS A 111 -10.92 13.19 -20.11
C LYS A 111 -10.81 12.00 -19.16
N ALA A 112 -10.70 10.80 -19.70
CA ALA A 112 -10.50 9.60 -18.88
C ALA A 112 -9.11 9.66 -18.23
N THR A 113 -9.05 9.53 -16.91
CA THR A 113 -7.78 9.33 -16.22
C THR A 113 -7.45 7.85 -16.21
N ILE A 114 -6.30 7.48 -16.77
CA ILE A 114 -5.82 6.09 -16.83
C ILE A 114 -4.52 6.03 -16.04
N TYR A 115 -4.47 5.18 -15.03
CA TYR A 115 -3.28 4.96 -14.21
C TYR A 115 -2.60 3.65 -14.59
N ILE A 116 -1.29 3.69 -14.80
CA ILE A 116 -0.44 2.51 -15.02
C ILE A 116 0.60 2.44 -13.91
N HIS A 117 0.66 1.31 -13.24
CA HIS A 117 1.53 1.04 -12.11
C HIS A 117 2.58 0.01 -12.52
N GLY A 118 3.82 0.46 -12.71
CA GLY A 118 4.91 -0.39 -13.19
C GLY A 118 5.66 -1.07 -12.06
N SER A 119 5.71 -2.41 -12.06
CA SER A 119 6.66 -3.19 -11.24
C SER A 119 6.58 -2.92 -9.73
N ILE A 120 5.41 -3.18 -9.14
CA ILE A 120 5.23 -3.14 -7.67
C ILE A 120 6.04 -4.23 -6.95
N HIS A 121 6.27 -5.37 -7.61
CA HIS A 121 7.28 -6.33 -7.20
C HIS A 121 8.58 -6.04 -7.94
N GLY A 122 9.67 -5.82 -7.20
CA GLY A 122 10.90 -5.34 -7.80
C GLY A 122 11.59 -6.32 -8.77
N ASN A 123 11.37 -7.63 -8.61
CA ASN A 123 11.87 -8.65 -9.53
C ASN A 123 10.97 -8.89 -10.76
N GLU A 124 9.85 -8.19 -10.88
CA GLU A 124 8.91 -8.23 -12.00
C GLU A 124 9.15 -7.02 -12.91
N MET A 125 10.29 -7.04 -13.59
CA MET A 125 10.92 -5.85 -14.14
C MET A 125 10.29 -5.31 -15.43
N ALA A 126 9.53 -6.14 -16.15
CA ALA A 126 9.01 -5.80 -17.48
C ALA A 126 8.01 -4.64 -17.50
N GLY A 127 7.23 -4.45 -16.42
CA GLY A 127 6.28 -3.35 -16.31
C GLY A 127 6.94 -1.98 -16.41
N THR A 128 8.10 -1.79 -15.80
CA THR A 128 8.88 -0.53 -15.86
C THR A 128 9.28 -0.19 -17.30
N ASP A 129 9.82 -1.16 -18.03
CA ASP A 129 10.30 -0.95 -19.40
C ASP A 129 9.14 -0.74 -20.39
N ALA A 130 8.02 -1.44 -20.21
CA ALA A 130 6.80 -1.20 -20.98
C ALA A 130 6.24 0.21 -20.72
N CYS A 131 6.27 0.68 -19.46
CA CYS A 131 5.93 2.07 -19.12
C CYS A 131 6.80 3.06 -19.89
N LEU A 132 8.13 2.85 -19.95
CA LEU A 132 9.03 3.72 -20.72
C LEU A 132 8.69 3.73 -22.21
N ASP A 133 8.32 2.60 -22.79
CA ASP A 133 7.95 2.51 -24.20
C ASP A 133 6.63 3.22 -24.49
N ILE A 134 5.64 3.10 -23.60
CA ILE A 134 4.37 3.86 -23.69
C ILE A 134 4.62 5.36 -23.55
N ILE A 135 5.48 5.78 -22.61
CA ILE A 135 5.85 7.18 -22.43
C ILE A 135 6.45 7.73 -23.72
N ARG A 136 7.42 7.02 -24.31
CA ARG A 136 8.07 7.44 -25.58
C ARG A 136 7.08 7.52 -26.73
N LEU A 137 6.20 6.53 -26.88
CA LEU A 137 5.15 6.54 -27.91
C LEU A 137 4.30 7.82 -27.78
N LEU A 138 3.73 8.06 -26.60
CA LEU A 138 2.81 9.19 -26.40
C LEU A 138 3.52 10.55 -26.46
N ALA A 139 4.81 10.59 -26.11
CA ALA A 139 5.63 11.79 -26.16
C ALA A 139 5.92 12.28 -27.58
N TYR A 140 6.13 11.37 -28.54
CA TYR A 140 6.73 11.70 -29.83
C TYR A 140 5.94 11.25 -31.06
N ASP A 141 5.15 10.19 -30.95
CA ASP A 141 4.42 9.64 -32.10
C ASP A 141 3.18 10.50 -32.44
N ASN A 142 2.71 10.41 -33.68
CA ASN A 142 1.57 11.17 -34.19
C ASN A 142 0.53 10.30 -34.90
N SER A 143 0.54 8.99 -34.66
CA SER A 143 -0.48 8.08 -35.16
C SER A 143 -1.88 8.46 -34.67
N ASN A 144 -2.91 7.96 -35.37
CA ASN A 144 -4.31 8.20 -35.02
C ASN A 144 -4.62 7.78 -33.57
N LEU A 145 -4.04 6.68 -33.10
CA LEU A 145 -4.19 6.23 -31.72
C LEU A 145 -3.66 7.28 -30.74
N VAL A 146 -2.44 7.77 -30.93
CA VAL A 146 -1.84 8.78 -30.03
C VAL A 146 -2.64 10.08 -30.03
N GLN A 147 -3.11 10.54 -31.20
CA GLN A 147 -3.98 11.72 -31.27
C GLN A 147 -5.28 11.50 -30.51
N ALA A 148 -5.92 10.33 -30.67
CA ALA A 148 -7.14 9.99 -29.95
C ALA A 148 -6.90 9.93 -28.43
N VAL A 149 -5.77 9.40 -27.97
CA VAL A 149 -5.38 9.39 -26.55
C VAL A 149 -5.19 10.82 -26.02
N LEU A 150 -4.43 11.67 -26.71
CA LEU A 150 -4.17 13.05 -26.28
C LEU A 150 -5.45 13.92 -26.28
N GLU A 151 -6.41 13.58 -27.12
CA GLU A 151 -7.72 14.20 -27.14
C GLU A 151 -8.62 13.70 -26.00
N ASN A 152 -8.55 12.43 -25.61
CA ASN A 152 -9.57 11.81 -24.77
C ASN A 152 -9.14 11.42 -23.35
N ALA A 153 -7.84 11.40 -23.06
CA ALA A 153 -7.32 10.87 -21.80
C ALA A 153 -6.23 11.73 -21.15
N ILE A 154 -5.99 11.44 -19.87
CA ILE A 154 -4.82 11.84 -19.09
C ILE A 154 -4.20 10.55 -18.60
N ILE A 155 -2.98 10.26 -19.05
CA ILE A 155 -2.26 9.05 -18.64
C ILE A 155 -1.35 9.41 -17.46
N ILE A 156 -1.48 8.66 -16.37
CA ILE A 156 -0.66 8.77 -15.17
C ILE A 156 0.14 7.49 -15.03
N ILE A 157 1.46 7.57 -14.92
CA ILE A 157 2.33 6.39 -14.85
C ILE A 157 3.26 6.51 -13.65
N ASN A 158 3.16 5.59 -12.70
CA ASN A 158 4.22 5.35 -11.74
C ASN A 158 5.16 4.32 -12.35
N VAL A 159 6.33 4.77 -12.79
CA VAL A 159 7.20 4.02 -13.71
C VAL A 159 7.83 2.80 -13.05
N CYS A 160 8.22 2.93 -11.78
CA CYS A 160 8.76 1.86 -10.97
C CYS A 160 8.28 2.05 -9.53
N ALA A 161 7.27 1.29 -9.15
CA ALA A 161 6.61 1.39 -7.86
C ALA A 161 7.47 0.88 -6.70
N ASN A 162 8.37 -0.06 -6.97
CA ASN A 162 9.29 -0.62 -5.99
C ASN A 162 10.75 -0.53 -6.44
N PRO A 163 11.35 0.67 -6.37
CA PRO A 163 12.74 0.86 -6.80
C PRO A 163 13.73 0.05 -5.95
N ASP A 164 13.49 -0.09 -4.64
CA ASP A 164 14.35 -0.85 -3.73
C ASP A 164 14.40 -2.33 -4.10
N GLY A 165 13.22 -2.90 -4.36
CA GLY A 165 13.09 -4.27 -4.82
C GLY A 165 13.77 -4.46 -6.18
N ARG A 166 13.61 -3.51 -7.11
CA ARG A 166 14.22 -3.57 -8.45
C ARG A 166 15.73 -3.58 -8.37
N ILE A 167 16.32 -2.66 -7.62
CA ILE A 167 17.78 -2.56 -7.43
C ILE A 167 18.33 -3.87 -6.84
N ALA A 168 17.63 -4.45 -5.88
CA ALA A 168 18.06 -5.68 -5.20
C ALA A 168 17.57 -6.96 -5.89
N ASN A 169 16.90 -6.86 -7.05
CA ASN A 169 16.23 -7.95 -7.76
C ASN A 169 15.42 -8.87 -6.83
N ARG A 170 14.46 -8.29 -6.13
CA ARG A 170 13.59 -8.98 -5.17
C ARG A 170 12.18 -8.41 -5.20
N ARG A 171 11.22 -9.23 -4.76
CA ARG A 171 9.79 -8.88 -4.70
C ARG A 171 9.50 -7.70 -3.78
N HIS A 172 9.95 -7.77 -2.53
CA HIS A 172 9.62 -6.83 -1.45
C HIS A 172 10.33 -5.47 -1.58
N ASN A 173 9.93 -4.44 -0.80
CA ASN A 173 10.64 -3.15 -0.63
C ASN A 173 11.72 -3.19 0.47
N ASP A 174 12.50 -2.14 0.75
CA ASP A 174 13.64 -2.21 1.72
C ASP A 174 13.28 -2.58 3.17
N ASN A 175 12.02 -2.42 3.55
CA ASN A 175 11.52 -2.92 4.83
C ASN A 175 11.09 -4.40 4.80
N TYR A 176 11.27 -5.09 3.66
CA TYR A 176 10.82 -6.46 3.37
C TYR A 176 9.30 -6.65 3.35
N PHE A 177 8.53 -5.61 3.03
CA PHE A 177 7.09 -5.72 2.82
C PHE A 177 6.76 -6.06 1.38
N ASP A 178 5.73 -6.89 1.18
CA ASP A 178 5.08 -7.03 -0.12
C ASP A 178 4.14 -5.83 -0.30
N LEU A 179 4.51 -4.93 -1.21
CA LEU A 179 3.74 -3.71 -1.46
C LEU A 179 2.35 -4.03 -2.04
N ASN A 180 2.21 -5.14 -2.77
CA ASN A 180 0.91 -5.60 -3.26
C ASN A 180 0.11 -6.33 -2.18
N ARG A 181 0.41 -6.11 -0.90
CA ARG A 181 -0.38 -6.54 0.26
C ARG A 181 -0.59 -5.40 1.26
N ASP A 182 -0.20 -4.17 0.90
CA ASP A 182 -0.12 -3.05 1.84
C ASP A 182 -1.18 -1.97 1.60
N PHE A 183 -1.96 -1.97 0.50
CA PHE A 183 -2.76 -0.80 0.12
C PHE A 183 -3.77 -0.30 1.16
N ILE A 184 -4.52 -1.19 1.82
CA ILE A 184 -5.45 -0.74 2.86
C ILE A 184 -4.77 -0.44 4.20
N THR A 185 -3.60 -1.02 4.45
CA THR A 185 -2.81 -0.81 5.67
C THR A 185 -1.95 0.45 5.56
N ALA A 186 -1.51 0.77 4.34
CA ALA A 186 -0.67 1.89 3.96
C ALA A 186 0.53 2.09 4.89
N SER A 187 1.21 0.99 5.26
CA SER A 187 2.34 1.05 6.19
C SER A 187 3.63 1.53 5.52
N GLN A 188 3.76 1.33 4.20
CA GLN A 188 4.97 1.64 3.44
C GLN A 188 4.85 2.96 2.68
N PRO A 189 5.96 3.74 2.56
CA PRO A 189 5.94 5.04 1.90
C PRO A 189 5.53 4.94 0.41
N GLU A 190 5.91 3.88 -0.30
CA GLU A 190 5.57 3.66 -1.71
C GLU A 190 4.04 3.58 -1.91
N THR A 191 3.38 2.79 -1.05
CA THR A 191 1.93 2.64 -1.01
C THR A 191 1.26 3.96 -0.63
N GLN A 192 1.74 4.64 0.41
CA GLN A 192 1.18 5.91 0.87
C GLN A 192 1.22 6.99 -0.21
N LEU A 193 2.34 7.08 -0.93
CA LEU A 193 2.53 8.01 -2.04
C LEU A 193 1.55 7.70 -3.18
N THR A 194 1.37 6.44 -3.54
CA THR A 194 0.42 6.04 -4.58
C THR A 194 -1.01 6.42 -4.20
N ILE A 195 -1.42 6.16 -2.96
CA ILE A 195 -2.74 6.55 -2.44
C ILE A 195 -2.95 8.06 -2.54
N GLN A 196 -2.03 8.84 -1.97
CA GLN A 196 -2.17 10.28 -1.88
C GLN A 196 -2.07 10.97 -3.24
N LYS A 197 -1.12 10.56 -4.08
CA LYS A 197 -0.74 11.26 -5.31
C LYS A 197 -1.48 10.77 -6.54
N VAL A 198 -2.08 9.58 -6.48
CA VAL A 198 -2.83 8.99 -7.59
C VAL A 198 -4.31 8.87 -7.23
N PHE A 199 -4.68 7.97 -6.32
CA PHE A 199 -6.09 7.67 -6.04
C PHE A 199 -6.85 8.89 -5.49
N LEU A 200 -6.24 9.61 -4.55
CA LEU A 200 -6.88 10.78 -3.93
C LEU A 200 -6.80 12.04 -4.77
N GLU A 201 -5.77 12.25 -5.58
CA GLU A 201 -5.65 13.47 -6.40
C GLU A 201 -6.38 13.34 -7.76
N TRP A 202 -6.34 12.16 -8.36
CA TRP A 202 -6.81 11.94 -9.73
C TRP A 202 -8.04 11.07 -9.86
N THR A 203 -8.35 10.22 -8.87
CA THR A 203 -9.47 9.26 -8.92
C THR A 203 -9.54 8.55 -10.28
N PRO A 204 -8.53 7.71 -10.61
CA PRO A 204 -8.42 7.09 -11.93
C PRO A 204 -9.71 6.38 -12.34
N LEU A 205 -10.06 6.50 -13.61
CA LEU A 205 -11.12 5.69 -14.19
C LEU A 205 -10.63 4.25 -14.36
N VAL A 206 -9.41 4.07 -14.86
CA VAL A 206 -8.79 2.75 -15.05
C VAL A 206 -7.46 2.69 -14.30
N THR A 207 -7.17 1.55 -13.69
CA THR A 207 -5.89 1.24 -13.06
C THR A 207 -5.34 -0.06 -13.64
N LEU A 208 -4.17 -0.02 -14.25
CA LEU A 208 -3.44 -1.19 -14.73
C LEU A 208 -2.24 -1.42 -13.83
N ASP A 209 -2.20 -2.56 -13.13
CA ASP A 209 -1.06 -2.97 -12.31
C ASP A 209 -0.25 -4.02 -13.06
N LEU A 210 0.97 -3.66 -13.44
CA LEU A 210 1.81 -4.47 -14.34
C LEU A 210 2.75 -5.37 -13.53
N HIS A 211 2.50 -6.68 -13.64
CA HIS A 211 3.09 -7.75 -12.84
C HIS A 211 3.82 -8.82 -13.67
N GLY A 212 4.48 -9.76 -12.99
CA GLY A 212 4.97 -10.98 -13.60
C GLY A 212 5.23 -12.10 -12.58
N TYR A 213 5.49 -13.32 -12.96
CA TYR A 213 5.52 -13.81 -14.31
C TYR A 213 4.72 -15.11 -14.39
N MET A 214 4.05 -15.30 -15.51
CA MET A 214 3.41 -16.55 -15.88
C MET A 214 4.39 -17.49 -16.60
N GLY A 215 3.93 -18.21 -17.63
CA GLY A 215 4.78 -19.04 -18.47
C GLY A 215 5.56 -18.24 -19.51
N PRO A 216 6.30 -18.91 -20.39
CA PRO A 216 7.09 -18.25 -21.44
C PRO A 216 6.23 -17.61 -22.54
N ASP A 217 5.00 -18.10 -22.73
CA ASP A 217 4.14 -17.84 -23.89
C ASP A 217 2.67 -17.54 -23.52
N TRP A 218 2.39 -17.30 -22.24
CA TRP A 218 1.05 -16.92 -21.78
C TRP A 218 1.06 -15.87 -20.67
N VAL A 219 -0.05 -15.13 -20.59
CA VAL A 219 -0.30 -14.07 -19.60
C VAL A 219 -1.58 -14.33 -18.81
N LEU A 220 -1.77 -13.63 -17.70
CA LEU A 220 -3.04 -13.52 -17.01
C LEU A 220 -3.53 -12.08 -17.01
N ILE A 221 -4.82 -11.88 -17.30
CA ILE A 221 -5.48 -10.58 -17.30
C ILE A 221 -6.75 -10.69 -16.46
N GLU A 222 -6.87 -9.90 -15.40
CA GLU A 222 -8.11 -9.77 -14.63
C GLU A 222 -9.27 -9.27 -15.50
N PRO A 223 -10.53 -9.65 -15.21
CA PRO A 223 -11.12 -9.86 -13.87
C PRO A 223 -10.91 -11.22 -13.18
N CYS A 224 -11.10 -11.21 -11.85
CA CYS A 224 -10.89 -12.32 -10.90
C CYS A 224 -12.03 -13.33 -10.83
N THR A 225 -11.75 -14.49 -10.22
CA THR A 225 -12.77 -15.47 -9.81
C THR A 225 -13.53 -14.97 -8.56
N PRO A 226 -14.71 -15.54 -8.23
CA PRO A 226 -15.33 -15.36 -6.92
C PRO A 226 -14.46 -15.94 -5.77
N PRO A 227 -14.73 -15.58 -4.50
CA PRO A 227 -15.73 -14.63 -4.04
C PRO A 227 -15.31 -13.16 -4.27
N HIS A 228 -16.31 -12.29 -4.47
CA HIS A 228 -16.09 -10.85 -4.58
C HIS A 228 -16.41 -10.15 -3.27
N ASN A 229 -15.57 -9.20 -2.85
CA ASN A 229 -15.81 -8.47 -1.60
C ASN A 229 -17.15 -7.72 -1.69
N PRO A 230 -18.10 -7.91 -0.76
CA PRO A 230 -19.40 -7.26 -0.86
C PRO A 230 -19.33 -5.75 -0.65
N ASN A 231 -18.20 -5.20 -0.20
CA ASN A 231 -18.03 -3.75 -0.05
C ASN A 231 -17.64 -3.05 -1.37
N THR A 232 -17.38 -3.81 -2.44
CA THR A 232 -17.19 -3.27 -3.79
C THR A 232 -18.50 -3.38 -4.58
N GLU A 233 -18.55 -2.75 -5.76
CA GLU A 233 -19.70 -2.77 -6.66
C GLU A 233 -19.32 -3.57 -7.93
N PHE A 234 -18.98 -4.85 -7.72
CA PHE A 234 -18.48 -5.74 -8.78
C PHE A 234 -19.45 -5.85 -9.97
N ASP A 235 -20.76 -5.76 -9.73
CA ASP A 235 -21.79 -5.77 -10.78
C ASP A 235 -21.63 -4.62 -11.78
N ILE A 236 -21.15 -3.45 -11.36
CA ILE A 236 -20.84 -2.33 -12.25
C ILE A 236 -19.44 -2.47 -12.85
N LEU A 237 -18.48 -2.92 -12.05
CA LEU A 237 -17.09 -3.04 -12.49
C LEU A 237 -16.94 -4.04 -13.64
N ILE A 238 -17.60 -5.20 -13.53
CA ILE A 238 -17.48 -6.29 -14.50
C ILE A 238 -17.99 -5.93 -15.89
N GLU A 239 -18.93 -4.97 -16.01
CA GLU A 239 -19.48 -4.51 -17.29
C GLU A 239 -18.40 -4.00 -18.25
N HIS A 240 -17.30 -3.47 -17.70
CA HIS A 240 -16.17 -2.97 -18.49
C HIS A 240 -14.85 -3.70 -18.24
N LEU A 241 -14.65 -4.35 -17.09
CA LEU A 241 -13.43 -5.14 -16.85
C LEU A 241 -13.32 -6.30 -17.84
N TYR A 242 -14.40 -7.08 -18.02
CA TYR A 242 -14.33 -8.27 -18.87
C TYR A 242 -14.19 -7.94 -20.36
N PRO A 243 -14.97 -7.01 -20.96
CA PRO A 243 -14.76 -6.65 -22.35
C PRO A 243 -13.40 -5.99 -22.63
N MET A 244 -12.87 -5.20 -21.67
CA MET A 244 -11.52 -4.64 -21.79
C MET A 244 -10.46 -5.74 -21.81
N ALA A 245 -10.58 -6.74 -20.94
CA ALA A 245 -9.67 -7.90 -20.92
C ALA A 245 -9.71 -8.69 -22.24
N LEU A 246 -10.88 -8.82 -22.88
CA LEU A 246 -11.00 -9.44 -24.20
C LEU A 246 -10.31 -8.64 -25.31
N GLU A 247 -10.33 -7.30 -25.26
CA GLU A 247 -9.56 -6.48 -26.21
C GLU A 247 -8.06 -6.60 -25.98
N MET A 248 -7.63 -6.67 -24.72
CA MET A 248 -6.23 -6.94 -24.38
C MET A 248 -5.78 -8.31 -24.90
N GLU A 249 -6.58 -9.36 -24.67
CA GLU A 249 -6.35 -10.71 -25.22
C GLU A 249 -6.21 -10.68 -26.75
N ALA A 250 -7.12 -9.99 -27.45
CA ALA A 250 -7.06 -9.86 -28.90
C ALA A 250 -5.78 -9.18 -29.40
N ALA A 251 -5.28 -8.16 -28.68
CA ALA A 251 -4.02 -7.51 -29.00
C ALA A 251 -2.81 -8.46 -28.80
N LEU A 252 -2.83 -9.26 -27.74
CA LEU A 252 -1.76 -10.23 -27.45
C LEU A 252 -1.75 -11.43 -28.41
N ALA A 253 -2.91 -11.84 -28.92
CA ALA A 253 -3.02 -12.87 -29.94
C ALA A 253 -2.22 -12.50 -31.22
N THR A 254 -2.04 -11.21 -31.52
CA THR A 254 -1.25 -10.74 -32.68
C THR A 254 0.24 -11.08 -32.59
N ILE A 255 0.73 -11.38 -31.39
CA ILE A 255 2.11 -11.83 -31.12
C ILE A 255 2.16 -13.28 -30.63
N ASN A 256 1.09 -14.06 -30.87
CA ASN A 256 0.94 -15.47 -30.50
C ASN A 256 1.09 -15.74 -28.99
N ILE A 257 0.59 -14.84 -28.15
CA ILE A 257 0.57 -15.02 -26.69
C ILE A 257 -0.80 -15.49 -26.25
N SER A 258 -0.82 -16.61 -25.50
CA SER A 258 -2.05 -17.14 -24.91
C SER A 258 -2.44 -16.31 -23.69
N THR A 259 -3.74 -16.19 -23.42
CA THR A 259 -4.26 -15.40 -22.29
C THR A 259 -5.15 -16.27 -21.42
N VAL A 260 -5.00 -16.12 -20.10
CA VAL A 260 -5.95 -16.59 -19.10
C VAL A 260 -6.68 -15.38 -18.53
N ILE A 261 -8.01 -15.42 -18.55
CA ILE A 261 -8.87 -14.47 -17.84
C ILE A 261 -9.53 -15.24 -16.70
N PRO A 262 -9.11 -15.07 -15.43
CA PRO A 262 -9.57 -15.91 -14.32
C PRO A 262 -11.10 -16.00 -14.21
N TYR A 263 -11.79 -14.87 -14.34
CA TYR A 263 -13.26 -14.81 -14.37
C TYR A 263 -13.92 -15.76 -15.40
N ARG A 264 -13.28 -15.97 -16.56
CA ARG A 264 -13.77 -16.83 -17.64
C ARG A 264 -13.27 -18.26 -17.51
N ASP A 265 -11.99 -18.41 -17.18
CA ASP A 265 -11.23 -19.65 -17.41
C ASP A 265 -11.06 -20.49 -16.15
N TRP A 266 -11.19 -19.88 -14.96
CA TRP A 266 -10.99 -20.55 -13.67
C TRP A 266 -12.27 -20.54 -12.83
N LEU A 267 -12.41 -21.56 -11.98
CA LEU A 267 -13.54 -21.68 -11.06
C LEU A 267 -13.30 -20.88 -9.77
N ALA A 268 -12.04 -20.80 -9.33
CA ALA A 268 -11.60 -20.17 -8.09
C ALA A 268 -10.08 -19.92 -8.12
N GLU A 269 -9.47 -19.68 -6.95
CA GLU A 269 -8.01 -19.55 -6.73
C GLU A 269 -7.36 -18.25 -7.21
N TRP A 270 -8.14 -17.28 -7.71
CA TRP A 270 -7.65 -15.94 -8.03
C TRP A 270 -8.72 -14.89 -7.77
N ASP A 271 -9.13 -14.75 -6.51
CA ASP A 271 -10.23 -13.89 -6.10
C ASP A 271 -9.81 -12.43 -5.85
N ASP A 272 -10.80 -11.54 -5.88
CA ASP A 272 -10.64 -10.09 -5.63
C ASP A 272 -11.22 -9.66 -4.26
N TYR A 273 -11.39 -10.62 -3.35
CA TYR A 273 -11.92 -10.33 -2.03
C TYR A 273 -11.00 -9.40 -1.19
N PRO A 274 -9.66 -9.54 -1.24
CA PRO A 274 -8.75 -8.67 -0.51
C PRO A 274 -8.70 -7.22 -0.97
N PRO A 275 -8.86 -6.23 -0.07
CA PRO A 275 -8.71 -4.81 -0.38
C PRO A 275 -7.24 -4.33 -0.42
N ILE A 276 -6.29 -5.27 -0.49
CA ILE A 276 -4.87 -5.01 -0.25
C ILE A 276 -4.03 -4.91 -1.54
N PHE A 277 -4.58 -5.39 -2.65
CA PHE A 277 -3.96 -5.33 -3.98
C PHE A 277 -4.20 -3.95 -4.62
N THR A 278 -3.30 -3.47 -5.48
CA THR A 278 -3.49 -2.16 -6.14
C THR A 278 -4.84 -2.06 -6.87
N PRO A 279 -5.25 -3.06 -7.69
CA PRO A 279 -6.52 -2.97 -8.44
C PRO A 279 -7.75 -3.02 -7.54
N MET A 280 -7.73 -3.88 -6.51
CA MET A 280 -8.84 -4.06 -5.57
C MET A 280 -8.98 -2.86 -4.65
N TYR A 281 -7.87 -2.25 -4.24
CA TYR A 281 -7.90 -0.92 -3.62
C TYR A 281 -8.53 0.12 -4.56
N GLY A 282 -8.21 0.05 -5.86
CA GLY A 282 -8.84 0.86 -6.91
C GLY A 282 -10.36 0.71 -7.00
N PHE A 283 -10.92 -0.48 -6.78
CA PHE A 283 -12.37 -0.71 -6.76
C PHE A 283 -13.08 0.19 -5.73
N TYR A 284 -12.45 0.40 -4.56
CA TYR A 284 -12.98 1.30 -3.52
C TYR A 284 -12.88 2.79 -3.86
N HIS A 285 -12.11 3.14 -4.88
CA HIS A 285 -12.07 4.46 -5.50
C HIS A 285 -12.84 4.52 -6.82
N ALA A 286 -13.69 3.52 -7.08
CA ALA A 286 -14.50 3.39 -8.29
C ALA A 286 -13.63 3.42 -9.58
N SER A 287 -12.45 2.82 -9.50
CA SER A 287 -11.58 2.55 -10.64
C SER A 287 -11.81 1.15 -11.17
N TYR A 288 -11.85 0.99 -12.49
CA TYR A 288 -11.77 -0.32 -13.16
C TYR A 288 -10.31 -0.79 -13.11
N GLY A 289 -9.98 -1.56 -12.07
CA GLY A 289 -8.64 -2.09 -11.81
C GLY A 289 -8.39 -3.43 -12.49
N ILE A 290 -7.20 -3.63 -13.07
CA ILE A 290 -6.74 -4.89 -13.65
C ILE A 290 -5.31 -5.18 -13.17
N THR A 291 -5.09 -6.33 -12.53
CA THR A 291 -3.76 -6.97 -12.48
C THR A 291 -3.46 -7.59 -13.84
N PHE A 292 -2.31 -7.27 -14.41
CA PHE A 292 -1.83 -7.82 -15.68
C PHE A 292 -0.48 -8.50 -15.49
N GLU A 293 -0.48 -9.83 -15.53
CA GLU A 293 0.71 -10.68 -15.34
C GLU A 293 1.33 -11.06 -16.69
N THR A 294 2.57 -10.62 -16.95
CA THR A 294 3.25 -10.93 -18.22
C THR A 294 3.98 -12.27 -18.24
N THR A 295 4.53 -12.63 -19.40
CA THR A 295 5.35 -13.84 -19.62
C THR A 295 6.68 -13.79 -18.88
N ARG A 296 7.19 -14.95 -18.50
CA ARG A 296 8.48 -15.11 -17.82
C ARG A 296 9.66 -14.94 -18.79
N PRO A 297 10.61 -14.02 -18.52
CA PRO A 297 11.79 -13.80 -19.35
C PRO A 297 12.89 -14.82 -19.01
N ASP A 298 12.61 -16.13 -19.17
CA ASP A 298 13.58 -17.20 -18.97
C ASP A 298 13.93 -17.86 -20.32
N PRO A 299 15.10 -17.52 -20.92
CA PRO A 299 15.54 -18.12 -22.18
C PRO A 299 15.69 -19.63 -22.13
N LYS A 300 15.90 -20.23 -20.94
CA LYS A 300 15.96 -21.69 -20.78
C LYS A 300 14.60 -22.36 -20.95
N ARG A 301 13.52 -21.56 -20.91
CA ARG A 301 12.13 -21.98 -21.10
C ARG A 301 11.50 -21.30 -22.31
N GLU A 302 12.30 -20.82 -23.26
CA GLU A 302 11.85 -20.14 -24.49
C GLU A 302 11.21 -18.75 -24.25
N GLY A 303 11.30 -18.20 -23.03
CA GLY A 303 10.86 -16.83 -22.73
C GLY A 303 11.93 -15.78 -23.03
N SER A 304 11.52 -14.53 -23.24
CA SER A 304 12.45 -13.41 -23.46
C SER A 304 12.00 -12.11 -22.79
N VAL A 305 12.97 -11.27 -22.43
CA VAL A 305 12.73 -9.91 -21.89
C VAL A 305 11.87 -9.09 -22.86
N GLU A 306 12.19 -9.15 -24.14
CA GLU A 306 11.47 -8.41 -25.18
C GLU A 306 10.00 -8.85 -25.31
N THR A 307 9.73 -10.16 -25.25
CA THR A 307 8.34 -10.68 -25.26
C THR A 307 7.58 -10.18 -24.04
N SER A 308 8.19 -10.29 -22.86
CA SER A 308 7.59 -9.88 -21.59
C SER A 308 7.20 -8.39 -21.58
N ILE A 309 8.08 -7.53 -22.11
CA ILE A 309 7.83 -6.09 -22.28
C ILE A 309 6.74 -5.84 -23.33
N LYS A 310 6.79 -6.54 -24.47
CA LYS A 310 5.80 -6.42 -25.56
C LYS A 310 4.39 -6.78 -25.10
N CYS A 311 4.22 -7.81 -24.28
CA CYS A 311 2.92 -8.17 -23.72
C CYS A 311 2.34 -7.02 -22.92
N HIS A 312 3.09 -6.48 -21.95
CA HIS A 312 2.66 -5.32 -21.17
C HIS A 312 2.35 -4.10 -22.04
N TYR A 313 3.21 -3.81 -23.02
CA TYR A 313 3.03 -2.69 -23.93
C TYR A 313 1.74 -2.82 -24.76
N LEU A 314 1.53 -3.94 -25.44
CA LEU A 314 0.35 -4.16 -26.31
C LEU A 314 -0.94 -4.24 -25.50
N GLY A 315 -0.95 -5.01 -24.40
CA GLY A 315 -2.13 -5.11 -23.54
C GLY A 315 -2.50 -3.76 -22.92
N SER A 316 -1.53 -2.97 -22.45
CA SER A 316 -1.81 -1.63 -21.91
C SER A 316 -2.34 -0.66 -22.97
N LEU A 317 -1.80 -0.70 -24.20
CA LEU A 317 -2.33 0.12 -25.30
C LEU A 317 -3.76 -0.29 -25.70
N ALA A 318 -4.07 -1.59 -25.67
CA ALA A 318 -5.42 -2.09 -25.91
C ALA A 318 -6.39 -1.60 -24.83
N ALA A 319 -6.01 -1.68 -23.55
CA ALA A 319 -6.80 -1.15 -22.44
C ALA A 319 -7.01 0.38 -22.55
N ILE A 320 -5.95 1.12 -22.93
CA ILE A 320 -6.07 2.57 -23.19
C ILE A 320 -7.06 2.84 -24.33
N ASN A 321 -6.96 2.10 -25.44
CA ASN A 321 -7.84 2.24 -26.59
C ASN A 321 -9.31 1.92 -26.24
N TYR A 322 -9.56 0.82 -25.53
CA TYR A 322 -10.89 0.49 -25.00
C TYR A 322 -11.43 1.65 -24.17
N THR A 323 -10.63 2.15 -23.22
CA THR A 323 -11.05 3.20 -22.29
C THR A 323 -11.46 4.47 -23.01
N ILE A 324 -10.71 4.94 -24.01
CA ILE A 324 -11.06 6.19 -24.71
C ILE A 324 -12.33 6.04 -25.56
N ASN A 325 -12.63 4.84 -26.05
CA ASN A 325 -13.84 4.53 -26.83
C ASN A 325 -15.08 4.35 -25.95
N HIS A 326 -14.90 4.03 -24.66
CA HIS A 326 -15.99 3.76 -23.70
C HIS A 326 -16.00 4.71 -22.49
N LYS A 327 -15.26 5.84 -22.56
CA LYS A 327 -15.00 6.69 -21.40
C LYS A 327 -16.26 7.27 -20.75
N TYR A 328 -17.33 7.48 -21.50
CA TYR A 328 -18.55 8.07 -20.96
C TYR A 328 -19.36 7.03 -20.20
N GLU A 329 -19.54 5.85 -20.79
CA GLU A 329 -20.19 4.68 -20.16
C GLU A 329 -19.49 4.32 -18.85
N MET A 330 -18.17 4.19 -18.90
CA MET A 330 -17.35 3.91 -17.71
C MET A 330 -17.44 5.04 -16.67
N PHE A 331 -17.49 6.31 -17.09
CA PHE A 331 -17.67 7.43 -16.17
C PHE A 331 -19.04 7.42 -15.49
N TRP A 332 -20.09 6.98 -16.21
CA TRP A 332 -21.42 6.75 -15.62
C TRP A 332 -21.36 5.65 -14.58
N GLY A 333 -20.69 4.53 -14.85
CA GLY A 333 -20.46 3.47 -13.87
C GLY A 333 -19.71 3.97 -12.64
N GLN A 334 -18.57 4.65 -12.81
CA GLN A 334 -17.78 5.22 -11.71
C GLN A 334 -18.62 6.15 -10.81
N THR A 335 -19.40 7.05 -11.41
CA THR A 335 -20.28 7.95 -10.66
C THR A 335 -21.44 7.20 -10.00
N GLU A 336 -21.89 6.07 -10.55
CA GLU A 336 -22.94 5.24 -9.94
C GLU A 336 -22.43 4.57 -8.67
N ILE A 337 -21.20 4.07 -8.68
CA ILE A 337 -20.55 3.49 -7.50
C ILE A 337 -20.54 4.51 -6.35
N PHE A 338 -20.17 5.76 -6.62
CA PHE A 338 -20.21 6.83 -5.61
C PHE A 338 -21.63 7.17 -5.15
N LEU A 339 -22.63 7.13 -6.03
CA LEU A 339 -24.04 7.35 -5.68
C LEU A 339 -24.60 6.23 -4.79
N ARG A 340 -24.32 4.98 -5.13
CA ARG A 340 -24.64 3.82 -4.27
C ARG A 340 -23.97 3.95 -2.91
N GLY A 341 -22.74 4.45 -2.87
CA GLY A 341 -22.05 4.77 -1.63
C GLY A 341 -22.78 5.83 -0.79
N ILE A 342 -23.20 6.95 -1.40
CA ILE A 342 -24.02 7.97 -0.74
C ILE A 342 -25.35 7.38 -0.21
N ASN A 343 -25.90 6.38 -0.92
CA ASN A 343 -27.06 5.59 -0.49
C ASN A 343 -26.71 4.42 0.47
N ARG A 344 -25.53 4.44 1.11
CA ARG A 344 -25.05 3.44 2.08
C ARG A 344 -24.99 2.02 1.47
N GLY A 345 -24.43 1.91 0.27
CA GLY A 345 -24.37 0.65 -0.49
C GLY A 345 -25.77 0.11 -0.77
N ASN A 346 -26.72 0.98 -1.16
CA ASN A 346 -28.14 0.64 -1.29
C ASN A 346 -28.77 0.07 0.00
N GLY A 347 -28.39 0.63 1.14
CA GLY A 347 -28.89 0.23 2.46
C GLY A 347 -28.20 -0.99 3.08
N ARG A 348 -27.19 -1.56 2.42
CA ARG A 348 -26.39 -2.68 2.94
C ARG A 348 -25.51 -2.27 4.13
N PHE A 349 -25.01 -1.04 4.15
CA PHE A 349 -24.14 -0.52 5.20
C PHE A 349 -24.94 0.08 6.37
N PRO A 350 -24.37 0.13 7.60
CA PRO A 350 -25.01 0.80 8.73
C PRO A 350 -25.28 2.29 8.43
N TYR A 351 -26.10 2.94 9.26
CA TYR A 351 -26.28 4.39 9.18
C TYR A 351 -24.98 5.14 9.50
N ALA A 352 -24.26 4.71 10.54
CA ALA A 352 -22.97 5.25 10.89
C ALA A 352 -22.13 4.24 11.70
N TYR A 353 -20.83 4.50 11.81
CA TYR A 353 -19.98 3.96 12.86
C TYR A 353 -19.65 5.05 13.88
N ILE A 354 -19.66 4.69 15.17
CA ILE A 354 -19.27 5.58 16.28
C ILE A 354 -17.94 5.11 16.85
N ILE A 355 -16.98 6.03 16.98
CA ILE A 355 -15.63 5.78 17.49
C ILE A 355 -15.41 6.69 18.71
N PRO A 356 -15.67 6.22 19.94
CA PRO A 356 -15.43 7.00 21.15
C PRO A 356 -13.93 7.12 21.44
N VAL A 357 -13.57 8.23 22.08
CA VAL A 357 -12.21 8.49 22.61
C VAL A 357 -12.23 8.77 24.12
N ASP A 358 -13.39 8.64 24.76
CA ASP A 358 -13.49 8.71 26.22
C ASP A 358 -12.87 7.43 26.82
N PRO A 359 -11.92 7.52 27.77
CA PRO A 359 -11.29 6.35 28.38
C PRO A 359 -12.24 5.36 29.09
N LYS A 360 -13.50 5.74 29.34
CA LYS A 360 -14.54 4.82 29.86
C LYS A 360 -15.21 3.99 28.77
N LEU A 361 -15.11 4.41 27.52
CA LEU A 361 -15.73 3.80 26.35
C LEU A 361 -14.70 3.25 25.36
N GLN A 362 -13.42 3.53 25.57
CA GLN A 362 -12.33 3.18 24.67
C GLN A 362 -11.12 2.73 25.48
N ALA A 363 -10.59 1.55 25.16
CA ALA A 363 -9.44 0.98 25.86
C ALA A 363 -8.16 1.75 25.54
N ASP A 364 -7.94 2.08 24.26
CA ASP A 364 -6.85 2.92 23.79
C ASP A 364 -7.39 4.11 22.96
N PRO A 365 -7.61 5.28 23.60
CA PRO A 365 -8.04 6.49 22.89
C PRO A 365 -7.03 6.99 21.85
N LEU A 366 -5.75 6.63 21.95
CA LEU A 366 -4.73 7.08 21.00
C LEU A 366 -4.85 6.28 19.71
N GLU A 367 -4.96 4.95 19.80
CA GLU A 367 -5.19 4.09 18.62
C GLU A 367 -6.56 4.39 17.96
N ALA A 368 -7.56 4.81 18.75
CA ALA A 368 -8.83 5.29 18.18
C ALA A 368 -8.67 6.57 17.34
N VAL A 369 -7.78 7.48 17.76
CA VAL A 369 -7.42 8.66 16.97
C VAL A 369 -6.62 8.26 15.73
N ASP A 370 -5.74 7.27 15.84
CA ASP A 370 -4.97 6.74 14.70
C ASP A 370 -5.89 6.09 13.66
N LEU A 371 -6.86 5.28 14.07
CA LEU A 371 -7.88 4.70 13.17
C LEU A 371 -8.68 5.79 12.46
N VAL A 372 -9.05 6.87 13.16
CA VAL A 372 -9.74 8.02 12.53
C VAL A 372 -8.86 8.73 11.51
N ASN A 373 -7.58 8.94 11.83
CA ASN A 373 -6.64 9.52 10.88
C ASN A 373 -6.39 8.58 9.69
N HIS A 374 -6.39 7.27 9.90
CA HIS A 374 -6.29 6.24 8.85
C HIS A 374 -7.48 6.31 7.88
N LEU A 375 -8.71 6.36 8.40
CA LEU A 375 -9.91 6.59 7.60
C LEU A 375 -9.81 7.86 6.75
N ILE A 376 -9.44 8.98 7.38
CA ILE A 376 -9.30 10.27 6.69
C ILE A 376 -8.19 10.21 5.62
N PHE A 377 -7.08 9.55 5.93
CA PHE A 377 -5.98 9.31 5.00
C PHE A 377 -6.46 8.58 3.74
N HIS A 378 -7.35 7.59 3.88
CA HIS A 378 -7.96 6.89 2.74
C HIS A 378 -9.09 7.67 2.05
N GLY A 379 -9.36 8.91 2.49
CA GLY A 379 -10.37 9.78 1.91
C GLY A 379 -11.80 9.51 2.39
N VAL A 380 -11.96 8.79 3.51
CA VAL A 380 -13.24 8.62 4.21
C VAL A 380 -13.56 9.90 4.98
N ARG A 381 -14.80 10.34 4.90
CA ARG A 381 -15.31 11.51 5.65
C ARG A 381 -15.64 11.10 7.07
N VAL A 382 -15.02 11.77 8.03
CA VAL A 382 -15.26 11.59 9.46
C VAL A 382 -15.76 12.91 10.07
N HIS A 383 -16.60 12.81 11.09
CA HIS A 383 -17.12 13.94 11.84
C HIS A 383 -16.77 13.82 13.31
N GLU A 384 -16.63 14.95 14.00
CA GLU A 384 -16.49 15.03 15.44
C GLU A 384 -17.78 15.57 16.07
N ALA A 385 -18.24 14.94 17.15
CA ALA A 385 -19.37 15.42 17.92
C ALA A 385 -19.00 16.67 18.72
N THR A 386 -19.69 17.78 18.46
CA THR A 386 -19.49 19.06 19.16
C THR A 386 -20.20 19.12 20.52
N HIS A 387 -21.18 18.24 20.74
CA HIS A 387 -21.96 18.10 21.95
C HIS A 387 -22.17 16.61 22.26
N PRO A 388 -22.42 16.23 23.53
CA PRO A 388 -22.82 14.87 23.85
C PRO A 388 -24.10 14.46 23.12
N PHE A 389 -24.19 13.20 22.72
CA PHE A 389 -25.37 12.63 22.06
C PHE A 389 -25.65 11.22 22.57
N LYS A 390 -26.85 10.70 22.31
CA LYS A 390 -27.29 9.39 22.81
C LYS A 390 -27.68 8.48 21.65
N VAL A 391 -27.19 7.25 21.68
CA VAL A 391 -27.62 6.17 20.77
C VAL A 391 -27.92 4.94 21.62
N GLY A 392 -29.14 4.40 21.49
CA GLY A 392 -29.62 3.35 22.37
C GLY A 392 -29.58 3.77 23.84
N LYS A 393 -28.85 3.03 24.66
CA LYS A 393 -28.68 3.32 26.11
C LYS A 393 -27.40 4.11 26.42
N THR A 394 -26.49 4.25 25.46
CA THR A 394 -25.16 4.84 25.66
C THR A 394 -25.18 6.32 25.35
N VAL A 395 -24.57 7.12 26.23
CA VAL A 395 -24.31 8.54 26.00
C VAL A 395 -22.86 8.68 25.56
N TYR A 396 -22.66 9.25 24.38
CA TYR A 396 -21.36 9.52 23.79
C TYR A 396 -20.98 10.99 24.08
N PRO A 397 -19.82 11.25 24.72
CA PRO A 397 -19.39 12.62 25.01
C PRO A 397 -19.03 13.42 23.76
N LYS A 398 -18.91 14.75 23.94
CA LYS A 398 -18.24 15.64 22.97
C LYS A 398 -16.85 15.09 22.64
N GLY A 399 -16.43 15.20 21.39
CA GLY A 399 -15.16 14.67 20.89
C GLY A 399 -15.25 13.26 20.33
N THR A 400 -16.37 12.55 20.53
CA THR A 400 -16.62 11.26 19.88
C THR A 400 -16.66 11.43 18.36
N TYR A 401 -15.98 10.55 17.64
CA TYR A 401 -15.97 10.57 16.19
C TYR A 401 -17.13 9.73 15.61
N VAL A 402 -17.66 10.18 14.47
CA VAL A 402 -18.77 9.55 13.76
C VAL A 402 -18.45 9.47 12.28
N VAL A 403 -18.45 8.25 11.75
CA VAL A 403 -18.34 7.97 10.32
C VAL A 403 -19.76 7.76 9.78
N LEU A 404 -20.34 8.80 9.20
CA LEU A 404 -21.65 8.69 8.56
C LEU A 404 -21.50 7.94 7.23
N MET A 405 -22.26 6.88 7.01
CA MET A 405 -22.08 6.03 5.83
C MET A 405 -22.72 6.59 4.56
N ASN A 406 -23.49 7.68 4.64
CA ASN A 406 -24.06 8.35 3.47
C ASN A 406 -22.99 9.21 2.76
N GLN A 407 -21.94 8.56 2.28
CA GLN A 407 -20.78 9.19 1.65
C GLN A 407 -20.27 8.37 0.47
N PRO A 408 -19.60 9.00 -0.51
CA PRO A 408 -19.15 8.33 -1.74
C PRO A 408 -18.31 7.07 -1.50
N ARG A 409 -17.40 7.11 -0.53
CA ARG A 409 -16.48 6.01 -0.18
C ARG A 409 -17.02 5.13 0.95
N SER A 410 -18.33 4.90 1.02
CA SER A 410 -18.92 4.10 2.09
C SER A 410 -18.44 2.64 2.05
N GLY A 411 -18.21 2.07 0.86
CA GLY A 411 -17.64 0.73 0.71
C GLY A 411 -16.26 0.63 1.37
N LEU A 412 -15.35 1.58 1.07
CA LEU A 412 -14.04 1.67 1.71
C LEU A 412 -14.14 1.82 3.23
N ALA A 413 -15.00 2.72 3.70
CA ALA A 413 -15.22 2.94 5.12
C ALA A 413 -15.72 1.66 5.82
N ASN A 414 -16.63 0.91 5.18
CA ASN A 414 -17.17 -0.34 5.71
C ASN A 414 -16.08 -1.42 5.76
N THR A 415 -15.29 -1.58 4.69
CA THR A 415 -14.17 -2.53 4.63
C THR A 415 -13.16 -2.32 5.76
N ILE A 416 -12.91 -1.06 6.16
CA ILE A 416 -12.00 -0.76 7.27
C ILE A 416 -12.64 -1.07 8.63
N LEU A 417 -13.96 -0.88 8.80
CA LEU A 417 -14.62 -0.80 10.11
C LEU A 417 -15.53 -1.97 10.48
N TRP A 418 -15.94 -2.79 9.52
CA TRP A 418 -16.86 -3.90 9.76
C TRP A 418 -16.16 -5.13 10.35
N ASP A 419 -16.96 -6.08 10.82
CA ASP A 419 -16.44 -7.32 11.41
C ASP A 419 -16.07 -8.39 10.35
N GLY A 420 -16.32 -8.11 9.07
CA GLY A 420 -16.25 -9.10 7.99
C GLY A 420 -17.54 -9.91 7.84
N GLU A 421 -17.48 -10.94 7.00
CA GLU A 421 -18.54 -11.93 6.85
C GLU A 421 -17.96 -13.36 6.94
N ASN A 422 -18.82 -14.33 7.21
CA ASN A 422 -18.42 -15.72 7.21
C ASN A 422 -18.36 -16.26 5.78
N LEU A 423 -17.14 -16.45 5.27
CA LEU A 423 -16.89 -17.02 3.95
C LEU A 423 -16.75 -18.55 3.95
N SER A 424 -17.08 -19.22 5.07
CA SER A 424 -17.19 -20.68 5.06
C SER A 424 -18.19 -21.08 3.98
N PRO A 425 -17.82 -21.99 3.06
CA PRO A 425 -18.72 -22.34 1.98
C PRO A 425 -20.04 -22.90 2.55
N PRO A 426 -21.20 -22.59 1.93
CA PRO A 426 -22.45 -23.29 2.24
C PRO A 426 -22.23 -24.82 2.18
N PRO A 427 -22.96 -25.63 2.96
CA PRO A 427 -22.78 -27.09 2.97
C PRO A 427 -22.85 -27.78 1.59
N ASP A 428 -23.48 -27.12 0.61
CA ASP A 428 -23.68 -27.61 -0.75
C ASP A 428 -22.63 -27.07 -1.76
N TYR A 429 -21.79 -26.11 -1.36
CA TYR A 429 -20.60 -25.70 -2.08
C TYR A 429 -19.43 -26.51 -1.49
N GLY A 430 -18.92 -27.48 -2.24
CA GLY A 430 -17.79 -28.30 -1.79
C GLY A 430 -16.62 -27.45 -1.30
N LEU A 431 -15.91 -27.94 -0.28
CA LEU A 431 -14.67 -27.38 0.28
C LEU A 431 -13.49 -27.35 -0.72
N ASP A 432 -13.74 -27.54 -2.01
CA ASP A 432 -12.72 -27.92 -2.98
C ASP A 432 -11.87 -26.73 -3.46
N TYR A 433 -12.25 -25.49 -3.14
CA TYR A 433 -11.53 -24.31 -3.60
C TYR A 433 -11.17 -23.33 -2.46
N PRO A 434 -9.91 -23.28 -2.02
CA PRO A 434 -9.47 -22.27 -1.08
C PRO A 434 -9.51 -20.87 -1.73
N MET A 435 -9.77 -19.85 -0.92
CA MET A 435 -9.51 -18.47 -1.33
C MET A 435 -8.02 -18.30 -1.65
N TYR A 436 -7.75 -17.41 -2.60
CA TYR A 436 -6.39 -17.09 -3.02
C TYR A 436 -5.58 -16.43 -1.91
N ASP A 437 -6.21 -15.53 -1.14
CA ASP A 437 -5.55 -14.78 -0.08
C ASP A 437 -6.46 -14.61 1.15
N ILE A 438 -6.00 -13.81 2.12
CA ILE A 438 -6.72 -13.56 3.37
C ILE A 438 -8.13 -12.99 3.15
N SER A 439 -9.02 -13.16 4.14
CA SER A 439 -10.44 -12.82 4.05
C SER A 439 -10.95 -11.90 5.17
N GLY A 440 -10.10 -11.58 6.14
CA GLY A 440 -10.44 -10.78 7.31
C GLY A 440 -9.71 -9.44 7.34
N TRP A 441 -10.45 -8.35 7.32
CA TRP A 441 -9.95 -6.97 7.50
C TRP A 441 -10.84 -6.30 8.53
N ASN A 442 -10.38 -6.32 9.78
CA ASN A 442 -11.06 -5.68 10.90
C ASN A 442 -10.03 -4.83 11.64
N PHE A 443 -9.82 -3.60 11.16
CA PHE A 443 -8.90 -2.67 11.81
C PHE A 443 -9.29 -2.36 13.26
N PRO A 444 -10.59 -2.18 13.61
CA PRO A 444 -10.99 -2.04 15.00
C PRO A 444 -10.42 -3.14 15.91
N GLU A 445 -10.60 -4.41 15.58
CA GLU A 445 -10.08 -5.51 16.40
C GLU A 445 -8.56 -5.61 16.34
N LEU A 446 -7.96 -5.48 15.16
CA LEU A 446 -6.50 -5.54 14.98
C LEU A 446 -5.76 -4.45 15.77
N TRP A 447 -6.38 -3.28 15.93
CA TRP A 447 -5.79 -2.13 16.62
C TRP A 447 -6.34 -1.94 18.04
N GLY A 448 -7.20 -2.86 18.52
CA GLY A 448 -7.78 -2.80 19.86
C GLY A 448 -8.73 -1.61 20.09
N VAL A 449 -9.35 -1.11 19.03
CA VAL A 449 -10.24 0.05 19.03
C VAL A 449 -11.70 -0.38 19.09
N THR A 450 -12.43 0.12 20.08
CA THR A 450 -13.89 -0.02 20.14
C THR A 450 -14.55 0.85 19.07
N VAL A 451 -15.31 0.20 18.17
CA VAL A 451 -16.13 0.85 17.15
C VAL A 451 -17.56 0.29 17.23
N ILE A 452 -18.57 1.16 17.13
CA ILE A 452 -19.97 0.76 17.26
C ILE A 452 -20.71 0.99 15.94
N PRO A 453 -21.13 -0.06 15.21
CA PRO A 453 -22.02 0.09 14.06
C PRO A 453 -23.43 0.47 14.54
N VAL A 454 -24.04 1.44 13.86
CA VAL A 454 -25.40 1.93 14.18
C VAL A 454 -26.24 1.87 12.92
N HIS A 455 -27.26 1.02 12.87
CA HIS A 455 -28.16 0.89 11.72
C HIS A 455 -29.31 1.91 11.73
N GLN A 456 -29.74 2.34 12.92
CA GLN A 456 -30.84 3.28 13.08
C GLN A 456 -30.37 4.73 12.98
N LYS A 457 -31.21 5.63 12.44
CA LYS A 457 -30.92 7.06 12.41
C LYS A 457 -30.86 7.61 13.85
N PHE A 458 -29.93 8.52 14.11
CA PHE A 458 -29.82 9.25 15.37
C PHE A 458 -29.46 10.72 15.13
N HIS A 459 -29.64 11.54 16.16
CA HIS A 459 -29.30 12.96 16.14
C HIS A 459 -28.02 13.23 16.93
N ALA A 460 -27.06 13.91 16.30
CA ALA A 460 -25.84 14.41 16.92
C ALA A 460 -25.43 15.73 16.26
N CYS A 461 -24.87 16.66 17.04
CA CYS A 461 -24.31 17.90 16.51
C CYS A 461 -22.89 17.64 16.00
N LEU A 462 -22.74 17.41 14.70
CA LEU A 462 -21.50 16.96 14.07
C LEU A 462 -20.82 18.08 13.26
N LYS A 463 -19.49 18.13 13.30
CA LYS A 463 -18.67 18.93 12.36
C LYS A 463 -17.75 18.00 11.57
N PRO A 464 -17.55 18.20 10.25
CA PRO A 464 -16.57 17.44 9.50
C PRO A 464 -15.15 17.79 9.96
N ILE A 465 -14.26 16.80 9.95
CA ILE A 465 -12.84 16.97 10.30
C ILE A 465 -11.92 16.52 9.16
N LYS A 466 -10.72 17.09 9.12
CA LYS A 466 -9.64 16.71 8.17
C LYS A 466 -8.46 16.01 8.86
N ARG A 467 -8.52 15.92 10.18
CA ARG A 467 -7.55 15.26 11.06
C ARG A 467 -8.21 15.12 12.43
N ALA A 468 -7.95 14.02 13.11
CA ALA A 468 -8.22 13.85 14.52
C ALA A 468 -6.99 14.25 15.34
N ASP A 469 -7.22 15.06 16.38
CA ASP A 469 -6.18 15.47 17.31
C ASP A 469 -6.13 14.49 18.48
N TYR A 470 -4.93 14.09 18.88
CA TYR A 470 -4.75 13.35 20.11
C TYR A 470 -5.17 14.18 21.32
N LEU A 471 -5.61 13.49 22.37
CA LEU A 471 -5.81 14.10 23.67
C LEU A 471 -4.49 14.72 24.16
N LYS A 472 -4.59 15.84 24.89
CA LYS A 472 -3.40 16.45 25.47
C LYS A 472 -2.87 15.55 26.57
N GLY A 473 -1.59 15.19 26.47
CA GLY A 473 -0.91 14.52 27.57
C GLY A 473 -0.90 15.40 28.82
N GLU A 474 -1.11 14.77 29.96
CA GLU A 474 -1.24 15.46 31.24
C GLU A 474 -0.55 14.72 32.38
N ILE A 475 -0.23 15.46 33.44
CA ILE A 475 0.30 14.91 34.68
C ILE A 475 -0.67 15.26 35.80
N VAL A 476 -1.22 14.24 36.44
CA VAL A 476 -2.28 14.35 37.45
C VAL A 476 -1.72 14.06 38.83
N GLY A 477 -2.18 14.78 39.85
CA GLY A 477 -1.80 14.56 41.25
C GLY A 477 -0.55 15.33 41.69
N SER A 478 -0.18 15.17 42.96
CA SER A 478 0.84 16.00 43.63
C SER A 478 1.98 15.22 44.30
N GLY A 479 1.95 13.88 44.26
CA GLY A 479 2.98 13.04 44.87
C GLY A 479 4.40 13.30 44.33
N ASP A 480 5.43 13.13 45.14
CA ASP A 480 6.80 13.56 44.84
C ASP A 480 7.79 12.40 44.65
N CYS A 481 7.34 11.16 44.79
CA CYS A 481 8.21 9.99 44.73
C CYS A 481 8.28 9.37 43.34
N TYR A 482 7.13 9.19 42.66
CA TYR A 482 7.08 8.56 41.34
C TYR A 482 6.08 9.24 40.40
N PHE A 483 6.39 9.20 39.11
CA PHE A 483 5.39 9.24 38.05
C PHE A 483 4.97 7.81 37.73
N VAL A 484 3.67 7.61 37.58
CA VAL A 484 3.05 6.32 37.27
C VAL A 484 2.46 6.39 35.87
N LEU A 485 2.85 5.45 35.01
CA LEU A 485 2.39 5.31 33.64
C LEU A 485 1.81 3.92 33.46
N LYS A 486 0.58 3.82 32.99
CA LYS A 486 -0.06 2.53 32.67
C LYS A 486 0.57 1.94 31.40
N ASP A 487 0.63 0.62 31.33
CA ASP A 487 1.21 -0.18 30.23
C ASP A 487 0.19 -0.57 29.15
N ASN A 488 -0.86 0.24 28.99
CA ASN A 488 -2.04 -0.10 28.20
C ASN A 488 -2.08 0.53 26.80
N THR A 489 -0.98 1.10 26.32
CA THR A 489 -0.90 1.75 24.99
C THR A 489 0.47 1.54 24.35
N ASN A 490 0.54 1.53 23.02
CA ASN A 490 1.81 1.51 22.28
C ASN A 490 2.69 2.72 22.61
N ASN A 491 2.07 3.89 22.82
CA ASN A 491 2.79 5.11 23.17
C ASN A 491 3.45 5.02 24.56
N ALA A 492 2.85 4.31 25.51
CA ALA A 492 3.48 4.05 26.80
C ALA A 492 4.78 3.24 26.65
N VAL A 493 4.77 2.21 25.81
CA VAL A 493 5.97 1.41 25.49
C VAL A 493 7.05 2.28 24.84
N LYS A 494 6.68 3.09 23.83
CA LYS A 494 7.60 4.04 23.19
C LYS A 494 8.22 5.01 24.19
N MET A 495 7.41 5.58 25.10
CA MET A 495 7.89 6.48 26.15
C MET A 495 8.87 5.77 27.09
N VAL A 496 8.57 4.54 27.52
CA VAL A 496 9.47 3.77 28.40
C VAL A 496 10.80 3.49 27.71
N ASN A 497 10.78 3.03 26.46
CA ASN A 497 12.01 2.79 25.71
C ASN A 497 12.85 4.08 25.57
N ARG A 498 12.19 5.21 25.33
CA ARG A 498 12.88 6.51 25.27
C ARG A 498 13.45 6.95 26.62
N LEU A 499 12.75 6.71 27.73
CA LEU A 499 13.25 7.00 29.08
C LEU A 499 14.51 6.16 29.41
N LEU A 500 14.47 4.87 29.08
CA LEU A 500 15.62 3.97 29.28
C LEU A 500 16.84 4.43 28.47
N ALA A 501 16.64 4.83 27.21
CA ALA A 501 17.70 5.37 26.35
C ALA A 501 18.30 6.69 26.89
N GLU A 502 17.53 7.49 27.62
CA GLU A 502 18.01 8.71 28.30
C GLU A 502 18.74 8.43 29.63
N GLY A 503 18.83 7.15 30.03
CA GLY A 503 19.42 6.70 31.29
C GLY A 503 18.51 6.92 32.50
N ILE A 504 17.21 7.12 32.30
CA ILE A 504 16.24 7.28 33.38
C ILE A 504 15.79 5.91 33.86
N ALA A 505 15.84 5.69 35.18
CA ALA A 505 15.33 4.47 35.79
C ALA A 505 13.81 4.36 35.61
N VAL A 506 13.36 3.20 35.15
CA VAL A 506 11.94 2.85 35.07
C VAL A 506 11.76 1.51 35.78
N TYR A 507 10.73 1.38 36.59
CA TYR A 507 10.37 0.16 37.30
C TYR A 507 9.06 -0.39 36.77
N TRP A 508 8.91 -1.71 36.77
CA TRP A 508 7.71 -2.44 36.44
C TRP A 508 7.09 -3.00 37.71
N THR A 509 5.82 -2.71 38.01
CA THR A 509 5.14 -3.34 39.16
C THR A 509 4.95 -4.83 38.95
N THR A 510 5.22 -5.61 40.00
CA THR A 510 4.92 -7.06 40.06
C THR A 510 3.64 -7.35 40.82
N GLU A 511 3.00 -6.33 41.39
CA GLU A 511 1.76 -6.41 42.18
C GLU A 511 0.88 -5.19 41.86
N PRO A 512 -0.46 -5.31 41.91
CA PRO A 512 -1.33 -4.15 41.73
C PRO A 512 -1.26 -3.25 42.97
N PHE A 513 -1.51 -1.96 42.80
CA PHE A 513 -1.62 -1.01 43.92
C PHE A 513 -2.73 0.01 43.68
N THR A 514 -3.13 0.70 44.74
CA THR A 514 -4.15 1.76 44.66
C THR A 514 -3.60 3.05 45.23
N TRP A 515 -3.85 4.16 44.53
CA TRP A 515 -3.47 5.50 44.97
C TRP A 515 -4.61 6.48 44.72
N CYS A 516 -5.05 7.19 45.76
CA CYS A 516 -6.15 8.17 45.68
C CYS A 516 -7.41 7.63 44.97
N GLY A 517 -7.77 6.36 45.22
CA GLY A 517 -8.94 5.72 44.61
C GLY A 517 -8.75 5.22 43.17
N THR A 518 -7.60 5.48 42.55
CA THR A 518 -7.25 4.89 41.25
C THR A 518 -6.44 3.62 41.46
N ARG A 519 -6.93 2.52 40.87
CA ARG A 519 -6.22 1.23 40.85
C ARG A 519 -5.28 1.16 39.66
N PHE A 520 -4.08 0.67 39.91
CA PHE A 520 -3.02 0.39 38.94
C PHE A 520 -2.72 -1.10 38.98
N GLU A 521 -2.74 -1.74 37.81
CA GLU A 521 -2.55 -3.19 37.73
C GLU A 521 -1.07 -3.58 37.74
N ILE A 522 -0.82 -4.88 37.90
CA ILE A 522 0.47 -5.50 37.55
C ILE A 522 0.72 -5.14 36.09
N GLY A 523 1.90 -4.63 35.76
CA GLY A 523 2.06 -4.00 34.45
C GLY A 523 2.57 -2.57 34.51
N THR A 524 2.18 -1.85 35.56
CA THR A 524 2.33 -0.41 35.60
C THR A 524 3.80 0.02 35.75
N PHE A 525 4.18 1.06 34.99
CA PHE A 525 5.51 1.65 35.07
C PHE A 525 5.59 2.71 36.17
N LEU A 526 6.66 2.67 36.97
CA LEU A 526 7.02 3.68 37.96
C LEU A 526 8.34 4.35 37.57
N ILE A 527 8.33 5.67 37.49
CA ILE A 527 9.49 6.49 37.11
C ILE A 527 9.82 7.40 38.29
N PRO A 528 11.04 7.35 38.87
CA PRO A 528 11.39 8.18 40.01
C PRO A 528 11.21 9.68 39.72
N ALA A 529 10.52 10.38 40.62
CA ALA A 529 10.15 11.78 40.45
C ALA A 529 10.96 12.73 41.34
N LYS A 530 12.14 12.33 41.85
CA LYS A 530 12.96 13.19 42.73
C LYS A 530 13.79 14.20 41.93
N GLU A 531 14.43 13.74 40.86
CA GLU A 531 15.40 14.53 40.09
C GLU A 531 14.73 15.55 39.17
N PHE A 532 15.31 16.76 39.10
CA PHE A 532 14.82 17.82 38.21
C PHE A 532 14.87 17.42 36.72
N ARG A 533 15.97 16.77 36.28
CA ARG A 533 16.13 16.29 34.90
C ARG A 533 15.01 15.32 34.54
N THR A 534 14.76 14.31 35.37
CA THR A 534 13.69 13.32 35.14
C THR A 534 12.32 13.97 35.08
N LYS A 535 12.00 14.89 35.99
CA LYS A 535 10.75 15.66 35.93
C LYS A 535 10.62 16.35 34.57
N TRP A 536 11.61 17.16 34.18
CA TRP A 536 11.57 17.92 32.94
C TRP A 536 11.36 17.03 31.71
N ILE A 537 12.09 15.91 31.62
CA ILE A 537 11.95 14.93 30.53
C ILE A 537 10.56 14.31 30.53
N VAL A 538 10.06 13.84 31.68
CA VAL A 538 8.73 13.22 31.79
C VAL A 538 7.61 14.22 31.43
N TYR A 539 7.68 15.47 31.88
CA TYR A 539 6.70 16.50 31.49
C TYR A 539 6.70 16.80 29.99
N LYS A 540 7.88 16.77 29.35
CA LYS A 540 8.00 16.91 27.89
C LYS A 540 7.38 15.70 27.18
N MET A 541 7.79 14.49 27.57
CA MET A 541 7.37 13.24 26.95
C MET A 541 5.88 12.95 27.14
N ALA A 542 5.29 13.31 28.29
CA ALA A 542 3.85 13.20 28.50
C ALA A 542 3.07 13.92 27.38
N LYS A 543 3.50 15.14 27.03
CA LYS A 543 2.89 15.94 25.96
C LYS A 543 3.19 15.38 24.57
N GLU A 544 4.42 14.93 24.35
CA GLU A 544 4.89 14.37 23.06
C GLU A 544 4.20 13.05 22.70
N PHE A 545 4.01 12.16 23.68
CA PHE A 545 3.38 10.86 23.49
C PHE A 545 1.88 10.85 23.80
N HIS A 546 1.30 12.00 24.17
CA HIS A 546 -0.13 12.14 24.48
C HIS A 546 -0.62 11.26 25.64
N LEU A 547 0.25 11.04 26.64
CA LEU A 547 -0.01 10.14 27.75
C LEU A 547 -0.44 10.90 29.01
N THR A 548 -1.30 10.25 29.80
CA THR A 548 -1.64 10.68 31.16
C THR A 548 -0.75 9.94 32.16
N LEU A 549 0.00 10.69 32.96
CA LEU A 549 0.81 10.15 34.05
C LEU A 549 0.32 10.63 35.41
N TYR A 550 0.51 9.83 36.45
CA TYR A 550 0.06 10.13 37.80
C TYR A 550 1.24 10.35 38.74
N ARG A 551 1.24 11.45 39.48
CA ARG A 551 2.21 11.75 40.53
C ARG A 551 1.78 11.10 41.83
N VAL A 552 2.56 10.13 42.29
CA VAL A 552 2.29 9.36 43.51
C VAL A 552 3.40 9.55 44.54
N GLY A 553 3.02 9.45 45.81
CA GLY A 553 3.95 9.44 46.93
C GLY A 553 4.67 8.09 47.04
N ASN A 554 5.23 7.82 48.21
CA ASN A 554 5.87 6.54 48.46
C ASN A 554 4.84 5.41 48.48
N VAL A 555 4.92 4.50 47.51
CA VAL A 555 4.05 3.32 47.40
C VAL A 555 4.85 2.07 47.77
N LYS A 556 4.31 1.26 48.69
CA LYS A 556 4.88 -0.04 49.04
C LYS A 556 4.29 -1.08 48.09
N VAL A 557 4.99 -1.35 46.99
CA VAL A 557 4.58 -2.32 45.96
C VAL A 557 5.80 -3.09 45.48
N GLY A 558 5.64 -4.39 45.18
CA GLY A 558 6.66 -5.15 44.49
C GLY A 558 6.99 -4.53 43.14
N MET A 559 8.28 -4.33 42.85
CA MET A 559 8.74 -3.70 41.61
C MET A 559 10.06 -4.28 41.10
N ARG A 560 10.21 -4.33 39.78
CA ARG A 560 11.42 -4.76 39.08
C ARG A 560 12.01 -3.60 38.31
N LEU A 561 13.30 -3.33 38.48
CA LEU A 561 13.99 -2.33 37.66
C LEU A 561 14.07 -2.83 36.21
N LEU A 562 13.65 -1.99 35.27
CA LEU A 562 13.78 -2.25 33.84
C LEU A 562 15.17 -1.85 33.35
N ARG A 563 15.62 -2.58 32.33
CA ARG A 563 16.76 -2.23 31.51
C ARG A 563 16.36 -2.36 30.05
N GLU A 564 17.02 -1.62 29.19
CA GLU A 564 16.84 -1.76 27.75
C GLU A 564 17.23 -3.19 27.32
N PRO A 565 16.33 -3.94 26.65
CA PRO A 565 16.65 -5.29 26.19
C PRO A 565 17.56 -5.23 24.96
N LYS A 566 18.60 -6.06 24.95
CA LYS A 566 19.39 -6.31 23.74
C LYS A 566 18.71 -7.37 22.90
N VAL A 567 18.12 -6.96 21.77
CA VAL A 567 17.32 -7.84 20.92
C VAL A 567 18.10 -8.24 19.66
N ALA A 568 18.28 -9.55 19.46
CA ALA A 568 18.72 -10.12 18.21
C ALA A 568 17.51 -10.62 17.41
N LEU A 569 17.44 -10.28 16.13
CA LEU A 569 16.42 -10.77 15.19
C LEU A 569 17.09 -11.57 14.08
N VAL A 570 16.66 -12.80 13.88
CA VAL A 570 17.32 -13.71 12.92
C VAL A 570 16.83 -13.45 11.49
N LEU A 571 17.77 -13.30 10.57
CA LEU A 571 17.51 -13.28 9.12
C LEU A 571 18.58 -14.09 8.39
N ASP A 572 18.18 -15.20 7.78
CA ASP A 572 19.03 -16.05 6.94
C ASP A 572 18.13 -16.98 6.10
N SER A 573 18.72 -17.93 5.37
CA SER A 573 18.03 -18.92 4.54
C SER A 573 16.97 -19.68 5.34
N GLY A 574 15.77 -19.76 4.80
CA GLY A 574 14.64 -20.42 5.46
C GLY A 574 13.87 -19.51 6.42
N ILE A 575 14.31 -18.29 6.70
CA ILE A 575 13.46 -17.28 7.35
C ILE A 575 12.57 -16.62 6.27
N ASP A 576 11.28 -16.51 6.55
CA ASP A 576 10.39 -15.72 5.70
C ASP A 576 10.72 -14.23 5.85
N ARG A 577 10.94 -13.57 4.70
CA ARG A 577 11.41 -12.19 4.68
C ARG A 577 10.32 -11.22 5.11
N THR A 578 9.06 -11.51 4.81
CA THR A 578 7.93 -10.64 5.22
C THR A 578 7.71 -10.71 6.72
N SER A 579 7.83 -11.91 7.30
CA SER A 579 7.78 -12.15 8.74
C SER A 579 8.90 -11.41 9.48
N TYR A 580 10.13 -11.51 8.97
CA TYR A 580 11.25 -10.70 9.48
C TYR A 580 10.99 -9.19 9.35
N GLY A 581 10.52 -8.74 8.18
CA GLY A 581 10.22 -7.34 7.90
C GLY A 581 9.20 -6.76 8.86
N ALA A 582 8.10 -7.48 9.07
CA ALA A 582 7.03 -7.12 10.00
C ALA A 582 7.54 -7.02 11.44
N ALA A 583 8.27 -8.03 11.95
CA ALA A 583 8.82 -7.98 13.31
C ALA A 583 9.82 -6.83 13.49
N ASN A 584 10.74 -6.65 12.54
CA ASN A 584 11.71 -5.56 12.57
C ASN A 584 11.02 -4.19 12.57
N PHE A 585 10.00 -4.02 11.73
CA PHE A 585 9.22 -2.79 11.64
C PHE A 585 8.46 -2.48 12.94
N VAL A 586 7.73 -3.45 13.48
CA VAL A 586 6.96 -3.30 14.73
C VAL A 586 7.89 -2.98 15.90
N LEU A 587 8.98 -3.72 16.08
CA LEU A 587 9.91 -3.52 17.19
C LEU A 587 10.59 -2.15 17.12
N LYS A 588 11.04 -1.72 15.93
CA LYS A 588 11.62 -0.39 15.75
C LYS A 588 10.60 0.72 15.99
N ASN A 589 9.36 0.56 15.52
CA ASN A 589 8.29 1.52 15.76
C ASN A 589 7.92 1.65 17.24
N LEU A 590 8.06 0.58 18.02
CA LEU A 590 7.92 0.60 19.47
C LEU A 590 9.15 1.17 20.20
N GLY A 591 10.22 1.49 19.47
CA GLY A 591 11.44 2.11 20.01
C GLY A 591 12.48 1.12 20.53
N PHE A 592 12.41 -0.16 20.15
CA PHE A 592 13.44 -1.14 20.48
C PHE A 592 14.64 -1.04 19.53
N ASN A 593 15.84 -1.23 20.09
CA ASN A 593 17.05 -1.44 19.32
C ASN A 593 17.16 -2.92 18.96
N VAL A 594 17.07 -3.21 17.66
CA VAL A 594 17.08 -4.57 17.11
C VAL A 594 18.32 -4.77 16.25
N ASN A 595 19.07 -5.84 16.51
CA ASN A 595 20.22 -6.24 15.69
C ASN A 595 19.90 -7.49 14.88
N THR A 596 20.06 -7.39 13.57
CA THR A 596 19.92 -8.53 12.68
C THR A 596 21.13 -9.44 12.80
N ILE A 597 20.91 -10.73 13.02
CA ILE A 597 21.95 -11.75 13.05
C ILE A 597 21.61 -12.91 12.12
N ASN A 598 22.64 -13.63 11.66
CA ASN A 598 22.51 -14.79 10.78
C ASN A 598 22.99 -16.07 11.49
N TYR A 599 22.85 -17.23 10.86
CA TYR A 599 23.21 -18.50 11.52
C TYR A 599 24.71 -18.62 11.79
N ALA A 600 25.57 -17.98 10.98
CA ALA A 600 27.01 -17.97 11.21
C ALA A 600 27.35 -17.24 12.52
N ALA A 601 26.73 -16.08 12.77
CA ALA A 601 26.89 -15.35 14.03
C ALA A 601 26.38 -16.16 15.23
N ILE A 602 25.28 -16.90 15.08
CA ILE A 602 24.76 -17.79 16.13
C ILE A 602 25.78 -18.88 16.47
N LYS A 603 26.33 -19.57 15.48
CA LYS A 603 27.35 -20.62 15.67
C LYS A 603 28.62 -20.09 16.33
N GLN A 604 29.02 -18.86 15.98
CA GLN A 604 30.15 -18.17 16.60
C GLN A 604 29.87 -17.66 18.03
N GLY A 605 28.66 -17.86 18.56
CA GLY A 605 28.30 -17.48 19.92
C GLY A 605 27.91 -16.02 20.11
N ALA A 606 27.66 -15.26 19.02
CA ALA A 606 27.29 -13.84 19.11
C ALA A 606 26.00 -13.61 19.92
N ILE A 607 25.10 -14.61 19.97
CA ILE A 607 23.84 -14.58 20.71
C ILE A 607 24.01 -14.36 22.22
N GLN A 608 25.18 -14.69 22.80
CA GLN A 608 25.47 -14.49 24.23
C GLN A 608 25.55 -13.01 24.63
N ASN A 609 25.64 -12.09 23.65
CA ASN A 609 25.63 -10.65 23.89
C ASN A 609 24.21 -10.05 23.99
N TYR A 610 23.17 -10.86 23.81
CA TYR A 610 21.78 -10.43 23.73
C TYR A 610 20.96 -10.94 24.92
N ASP A 611 19.83 -10.29 25.19
CA ASP A 611 18.86 -10.76 26.18
C ASP A 611 17.77 -11.62 25.53
N ILE A 612 17.43 -11.29 24.28
CA ILE A 612 16.34 -11.90 23.52
C ILE A 612 16.85 -12.25 22.12
N VAL A 613 16.59 -13.48 21.68
CA VAL A 613 16.76 -13.92 20.30
C VAL A 613 15.38 -14.20 19.72
N ILE A 614 15.00 -13.45 18.70
CA ILE A 614 13.74 -13.60 17.98
C ILE A 614 14.00 -14.34 16.67
N VAL A 615 13.26 -15.42 16.45
CA VAL A 615 13.29 -16.21 15.21
C VAL A 615 11.94 -16.07 14.52
N PRO A 616 11.86 -15.32 13.41
CA PRO A 616 10.64 -15.18 12.64
C PRO A 616 10.16 -16.50 12.04
N ASP A 617 8.93 -16.46 11.53
CA ASP A 617 8.36 -17.54 10.73
C ASP A 617 9.21 -17.87 9.49
N GLY A 618 9.02 -19.04 8.89
CA GLY A 618 9.79 -19.49 7.75
C GLY A 618 9.60 -20.97 7.43
N THR A 619 10.68 -21.65 7.08
CA THR A 619 10.71 -23.08 6.77
C THR A 619 11.60 -23.80 7.78
N ASN A 620 11.00 -24.42 8.79
CA ASN A 620 11.67 -25.08 9.92
C ASN A 620 12.76 -26.04 9.44
N THR A 621 12.45 -26.90 8.45
CA THR A 621 13.44 -27.85 7.90
C THR A 621 14.68 -27.17 7.32
N THR A 622 14.52 -25.99 6.71
CA THR A 622 15.66 -25.23 6.19
C THR A 622 16.39 -24.50 7.31
N ILE A 623 15.68 -23.91 8.26
CA ILE A 623 16.25 -23.27 9.44
C ILE A 623 17.12 -24.27 10.21
N ALA A 624 16.55 -25.42 10.61
CA ALA A 624 17.24 -26.48 11.34
C ALA A 624 18.48 -26.99 10.59
N ARG A 625 18.36 -27.25 9.28
CA ARG A 625 19.50 -27.69 8.45
C ARG A 625 20.62 -26.66 8.36
N ARG A 626 20.29 -25.36 8.26
CA ARG A 626 21.28 -24.28 8.09
C ARG A 626 21.94 -23.87 9.40
N LEU A 627 21.17 -23.90 10.48
CA LEU A 627 21.64 -23.70 11.84
C LEU A 627 22.57 -24.84 12.27
N GLY A 628 22.19 -26.09 11.98
CA GLY A 628 22.95 -27.29 12.32
C GLY A 628 23.00 -27.58 13.83
N SER A 629 23.60 -28.72 14.19
CA SER A 629 23.70 -29.15 15.60
C SER A 629 24.47 -28.16 16.48
N GLU A 630 25.52 -27.54 15.94
CA GLU A 630 26.31 -26.52 16.64
C GLU A 630 25.46 -25.28 16.96
N GLY A 631 24.72 -24.74 15.99
CA GLY A 631 23.89 -23.56 16.20
C GLY A 631 22.72 -23.85 17.15
N LEU A 632 22.11 -25.03 17.04
CA LEU A 632 21.06 -25.48 17.96
C LEU A 632 21.60 -25.59 19.39
N GLN A 633 22.78 -26.19 19.57
CA GLN A 633 23.42 -26.27 20.87
C GLN A 633 23.68 -24.87 21.47
N LYS A 634 24.10 -23.90 20.65
CA LYS A 634 24.29 -22.51 21.09
C LYS A 634 22.99 -21.87 21.57
N LEU A 635 21.87 -22.07 20.86
CA LEU A 635 20.56 -21.58 21.29
C LEU A 635 20.11 -22.24 22.61
N ILE A 636 20.30 -23.55 22.77
CA ILE A 636 19.97 -24.27 24.02
C ILE A 636 20.83 -23.74 25.18
N GLU A 637 22.14 -23.55 24.97
CA GLU A 637 23.06 -22.97 25.95
C GLU A 637 22.62 -21.55 26.36
N PHE A 638 22.21 -20.73 25.39
CA PHE A 638 21.69 -19.38 25.63
C PHE A 638 20.42 -19.38 26.50
N VAL A 639 19.43 -20.23 26.19
CA VAL A 639 18.21 -20.34 26.99
C VAL A 639 18.52 -20.86 28.41
N LYS A 640 19.39 -21.88 28.53
CA LYS A 640 19.83 -22.39 29.84
C LYS A 640 20.57 -21.34 30.68
N ALA A 641 21.24 -20.39 30.04
CA ALA A 641 21.89 -19.26 30.70
C ALA A 641 20.91 -18.12 31.10
N GLY A 642 19.62 -18.27 30.83
CA GLY A 642 18.58 -17.29 31.15
C GLY A 642 18.22 -16.33 30.01
N GLY A 643 18.77 -16.55 28.80
CA GLY A 643 18.37 -15.84 27.60
C GLY A 643 16.94 -16.21 27.16
N THR A 644 16.24 -15.28 26.52
CA THR A 644 14.88 -15.51 26.02
C THR A 644 14.89 -15.86 24.54
N TYR A 645 14.34 -17.02 24.19
CA TYR A 645 14.05 -17.37 22.81
C TYR A 645 12.59 -17.05 22.49
N LEU A 646 12.34 -16.34 21.40
CA LEU A 646 11.01 -16.05 20.89
C LEU A 646 10.94 -16.46 19.42
N GLY A 647 10.46 -17.68 19.18
CA GLY A 647 10.12 -18.15 17.84
C GLY A 647 8.61 -18.05 17.61
N TYR A 648 8.18 -17.64 16.43
CA TYR A 648 6.77 -17.68 16.03
C TYR A 648 6.59 -18.29 14.64
N GLY A 649 5.43 -18.91 14.40
CA GLY A 649 5.23 -19.79 13.25
C GLY A 649 6.20 -20.98 13.27
N GLU A 650 6.73 -21.35 12.11
CA GLU A 650 7.74 -22.41 11.97
C GLU A 650 9.08 -22.06 12.63
N GLY A 651 9.36 -20.77 12.88
CA GLY A 651 10.50 -20.34 13.69
C GLY A 651 10.42 -20.82 15.15
N GLY A 652 9.22 -21.11 15.66
CA GLY A 652 9.04 -21.72 16.99
C GLY A 652 9.56 -23.15 17.06
N GLY A 653 9.41 -23.93 15.98
CA GLY A 653 9.73 -25.35 15.93
C GLY A 653 11.22 -25.67 15.73
N SER A 654 12.10 -24.67 15.70
CA SER A 654 13.54 -24.86 15.44
C SER A 654 14.34 -25.29 16.68
N ILE A 655 13.73 -25.36 17.86
CA ILE A 655 14.36 -25.76 19.14
C ILE A 655 13.81 -27.10 19.70
N GLU A 656 12.73 -27.63 19.13
CA GLU A 656 12.30 -29.02 19.39
C GLU A 656 13.20 -30.02 18.67
#